data_AF-A0A919TNX9-F1
#
_entry.id   AF-A0A919TNX9-F1
#
_cell.length_a   1.000
_cell.length_b   1.000
_cell.length_c   1.000
_cell.angle_alpha   90.00
_cell.angle_beta   90.00
_cell.angle_gamma   90.00
#
_symmetry.space_group_name_H-M   'P 1'
#
loop_
_entity.id
_entity.type
_entity.pdbx_description
1 polymer ?
#
loop_
_entity_poly.entity_id
_entity_poly.type
_entity_poly.pdbx_seq_one_letter_code
_entity_poly.pdbx_strand_id
1 'polypeptide(L)'
;MKSRTPVVVAAVAATAVASVAVALTNPATAQPSVAASPAAAAAAAASSLFAARPAALHTAADETFVQHDVISTDNLQYVPYDKRYKGIPVIGGDGVVVTDLAGQVKFTSVAQDAPLGAISTTPTLSAADSLKIARGELKTVATVEGTKLVVLATTGTPALAWESTIKGTGADGPSRLTVDVDATSGQVLRTYEHVTDVAGTGTGWINGSVGLDTTLSGSTYSLKDPSIPSLTCQDASNNTTFSGPDNVWGNGTGTSKETGCVDAFYSAQKEKAMLSTWLGRTGFTSSGGAWPIRVGLNDQNAYYDGTQVQIGKNTAGQWIASADVLGHEIGHGIDDNTPGGISKSGTQEFVGDVFGAATEAFGNNPNDPPDYQVGEEVNLVGSGPIRYMYNPSLAGDDNCYSSRTPTQEVHAAAGPGNHWFYLLAEGTNPANGQPASTRCSGSGAITGVGIQTATKIFYNAMLMKTSSSSYLKYRTWTLTSAKALDSTCGLFNTTKAAWDAVSVPAQSADPTCTGGGTGSPTPSSSTSNPPTGSCSGTNGTDVTVPDAGSAVYSDIAISGCARNASSTSTVAVNIVHTYRGDLRVDLVAPNGTVYNLKATSSTDSADNVATTYTKNLSGEAANGTWRLKVQDVYSSDTGYINSWTLTL
;
A
#
# COMPACT_ATOMS: atom_id res chain seq x y z
N MET A 1 79.80 16.73 -22.64
CA MET A 1 79.86 17.85 -23.59
C MET A 1 78.80 18.88 -23.22
N LYS A 2 79.28 20.09 -22.87
CA LYS A 2 78.65 21.44 -22.83
C LYS A 2 77.20 21.56 -22.34
N SER A 3 76.84 22.39 -21.35
CA SER A 3 77.54 23.36 -20.52
C SER A 3 76.61 23.73 -19.35
N ARG A 4 77.20 23.94 -18.18
CA ARG A 4 76.58 24.49 -16.96
C ARG A 4 76.28 25.98 -17.14
N THR A 5 75.20 26.51 -16.58
CA THR A 5 75.24 27.81 -15.86
C THR A 5 74.01 28.02 -14.96
N PRO A 6 74.15 28.66 -13.77
CA PRO A 6 73.08 28.90 -12.81
C PRO A 6 72.47 30.31 -12.90
N VAL A 7 71.28 30.45 -12.27
CA VAL A 7 70.70 31.57 -11.50
C VAL A 7 71.22 33.00 -11.77
N VAL A 8 70.32 33.97 -12.04
CA VAL A 8 70.08 35.21 -11.26
C VAL A 8 68.87 36.00 -11.80
N VAL A 9 67.97 36.29 -10.86
CA VAL A 9 66.97 37.36 -10.67
C VAL A 9 67.01 38.59 -11.60
N ALA A 10 65.82 39.03 -12.08
CA ALA A 10 65.43 40.45 -12.11
C ALA A 10 63.91 40.59 -12.34
N ALA A 11 63.23 41.24 -11.41
CA ALA A 11 61.85 41.70 -11.52
C ALA A 11 61.80 43.03 -12.27
N VAL A 12 60.86 43.22 -13.20
CA VAL A 12 60.33 44.56 -13.57
C VAL A 12 58.88 44.42 -14.03
N ALA A 13 58.01 45.19 -13.39
CA ALA A 13 56.62 45.41 -13.76
C ALA A 13 56.53 46.30 -15.01
N ALA A 14 55.55 46.04 -15.89
CA ALA A 14 55.14 46.98 -16.93
C ALA A 14 53.61 47.04 -16.99
N THR A 15 53.10 48.23 -16.68
CA THR A 15 51.75 48.72 -16.90
C THR A 15 51.43 48.74 -18.39
N ALA A 16 50.24 48.25 -18.78
CA ALA A 16 49.71 48.39 -20.13
C ALA A 16 48.35 49.11 -20.12
N VAL A 17 48.22 49.97 -21.12
CA VAL A 17 47.28 51.07 -21.31
C VAL A 17 45.86 50.59 -21.66
N ALA A 18 44.87 51.35 -21.20
CA ALA A 18 43.45 51.14 -21.39
C ALA A 18 42.98 51.37 -22.84
N SER A 19 42.13 50.47 -23.33
CA SER A 19 41.24 50.67 -24.48
C SER A 19 39.80 50.58 -24.00
N VAL A 20 39.07 51.70 -24.07
CA VAL A 20 37.66 51.81 -23.71
C VAL A 20 36.82 51.19 -24.83
N ALA A 21 36.23 50.02 -24.58
CA ALA A 21 35.19 49.45 -25.41
C ALA A 21 33.82 49.93 -24.89
N VAL A 22 33.07 50.66 -25.72
CA VAL A 22 31.67 51.00 -25.46
C VAL A 22 30.85 49.73 -25.70
N ALA A 23 30.45 49.07 -24.62
CA ALA A 23 29.52 47.94 -24.67
C ALA A 23 28.10 48.46 -24.94
N LEU A 24 27.56 48.12 -26.11
CA LEU A 24 26.14 48.28 -26.41
C LEU A 24 25.36 47.30 -25.52
N THR A 25 24.57 47.82 -24.58
CA THR A 25 23.66 47.04 -23.75
C THR A 25 22.47 46.58 -24.60
N ASN A 26 22.48 45.33 -25.06
CA ASN A 26 21.24 44.67 -25.46
C ASN A 26 20.44 44.31 -24.20
N PRO A 27 19.11 44.43 -24.19
CA PRO A 27 18.31 43.93 -23.08
C PRO A 27 18.47 42.41 -23.04
N ALA A 28 18.90 41.88 -21.89
CA ALA A 28 18.94 40.45 -21.66
C ALA A 28 17.50 39.91 -21.74
N THR A 29 17.19 39.15 -22.78
CA THR A 29 15.98 38.33 -22.81
C THR A 29 16.08 37.31 -21.69
N ALA A 30 15.20 37.44 -20.69
CA ALA A 30 15.09 36.47 -19.61
C ALA A 30 14.83 35.08 -20.22
N GLN A 31 15.74 34.15 -19.95
CA GLN A 31 15.57 32.75 -20.30
C GLN A 31 14.31 32.24 -19.56
N PRO A 32 13.37 31.53 -20.22
CA PRO A 32 12.21 30.96 -19.53
C PRO A 32 12.69 30.06 -18.40
N SER A 33 12.26 30.32 -17.16
CA SER A 33 12.56 29.44 -16.03
C SER A 33 11.95 28.06 -16.33
N VAL A 34 12.78 27.02 -16.41
CA VAL A 34 12.29 25.64 -16.42
C VAL A 34 11.42 25.48 -15.18
N ALA A 35 10.16 25.09 -15.36
CA ALA A 35 9.27 24.84 -14.23
C ALA A 35 9.92 23.78 -13.33
N ALA A 36 10.13 24.11 -12.05
CA ALA A 36 10.70 23.16 -11.10
C ALA A 36 9.84 21.90 -11.03
N SER A 37 10.45 20.72 -10.97
CA SER A 37 9.70 19.49 -10.71
C SER A 37 8.95 19.60 -9.37
N PRO A 38 7.84 18.88 -9.17
CA PRO A 38 7.12 18.88 -7.89
C PRO A 38 8.03 18.62 -6.68
N ALA A 39 8.97 17.68 -6.81
CA ALA A 39 9.97 17.40 -5.80
C ALA A 39 10.92 18.57 -5.55
N ALA A 40 11.40 19.24 -6.61
CA ALA A 40 12.27 20.42 -6.46
C ALA A 40 11.51 21.62 -5.85
N ALA A 41 10.25 21.82 -6.21
CA ALA A 41 9.38 22.84 -5.61
C ALA A 41 9.12 22.55 -4.12
N ALA A 42 8.84 21.29 -3.77
CA ALA A 42 8.67 20.85 -2.39
C ALA A 42 9.94 21.05 -1.55
N ALA A 43 11.10 20.62 -2.08
CA ALA A 43 12.41 20.83 -1.46
C ALA A 43 12.68 22.31 -1.19
N ALA A 44 12.43 23.19 -2.17
CA ALA A 44 12.63 24.62 -2.01
C ALA A 44 11.68 25.24 -0.97
N ALA A 45 10.40 24.84 -0.98
CA ALA A 45 9.41 25.31 -0.02
C ALA A 45 9.75 24.89 1.41
N ALA A 46 10.14 23.62 1.60
CA ALA A 46 10.54 23.11 2.89
C ALA A 46 11.85 23.77 3.39
N SER A 47 12.83 23.99 2.50
CA SER A 47 14.06 24.71 2.83
C SER A 47 13.77 26.13 3.30
N SER A 48 12.86 26.83 2.61
CA SER A 48 12.41 28.16 3.02
C SER A 48 11.70 28.15 4.37
N LEU A 49 10.88 27.13 4.65
CA LEU A 49 10.17 26.99 5.92
C LEU A 49 11.16 26.80 7.10
N PHE A 50 12.12 25.90 6.97
CA PHE A 50 13.14 25.66 8.00
C PHE A 50 14.09 26.85 8.17
N ALA A 51 14.39 27.60 7.09
CA ALA A 51 15.14 28.85 7.18
C ALA A 51 14.38 29.94 7.95
N ALA A 52 13.05 30.01 7.81
CA ALA A 52 12.21 30.97 8.50
C ALA A 52 12.00 30.66 10.00
N ARG A 53 12.27 29.41 10.42
CA ARG A 53 12.17 28.96 11.82
C ARG A 53 10.85 29.36 12.53
N PRO A 54 9.67 29.04 11.96
CA PRO A 54 8.41 29.34 12.64
C PRO A 54 8.30 28.57 13.96
N ALA A 55 7.51 29.12 14.89
CA ALA A 55 7.35 28.56 16.24
C ALA A 55 6.94 27.07 16.24
N ALA A 56 6.17 26.64 15.23
CA ALA A 56 5.73 25.26 15.06
C ALA A 56 6.88 24.24 14.87
N LEU A 57 8.10 24.68 14.57
CA LEU A 57 9.27 23.79 14.45
C LEU A 57 10.05 23.62 15.75
N HIS A 58 9.63 24.31 16.83
CA HIS A 58 10.25 24.23 18.15
C HIS A 58 11.78 24.36 18.12
N THR A 59 12.29 25.33 17.35
CA THR A 59 13.73 25.45 17.10
C THR A 59 14.45 26.23 18.21
N ALA A 60 15.66 25.82 18.58
CA ALA A 60 16.57 26.57 19.44
C ALA A 60 17.69 27.29 18.65
N ALA A 61 18.45 28.14 19.34
CA ALA A 61 19.71 28.66 18.81
C ALA A 61 20.71 27.51 18.56
N ASP A 62 21.61 27.68 17.60
CA ASP A 62 22.64 26.69 17.21
C ASP A 62 22.12 25.36 16.62
N GLU A 63 20.83 25.29 16.29
CA GLU A 63 20.27 24.19 15.50
C GLU A 63 20.51 24.40 14.00
N THR A 64 20.80 23.31 13.31
CA THR A 64 20.88 23.20 11.86
C THR A 64 20.01 22.04 11.40
N PHE A 65 19.55 22.10 10.15
CA PHE A 65 18.63 21.12 9.59
C PHE A 65 19.26 20.49 8.35
N VAL A 66 19.18 19.18 8.26
CA VAL A 66 19.64 18.41 7.11
C VAL A 66 18.41 17.92 6.38
N GLN A 67 18.18 18.45 5.18
CA GLN A 67 17.12 17.98 4.31
C GLN A 67 17.51 16.64 3.70
N HIS A 68 16.56 15.71 3.64
CA HIS A 68 16.70 14.44 2.92
C HIS A 68 15.98 14.48 1.57
N ASP A 69 16.14 13.40 0.82
CA ASP A 69 15.47 13.23 -0.47
C ASP A 69 13.94 13.34 -0.33
N VAL A 70 13.33 14.00 -1.31
CA VAL A 70 11.88 14.16 -1.35
C VAL A 70 11.25 12.83 -1.75
N ILE A 71 10.29 12.38 -0.97
CA ILE A 71 9.47 11.21 -1.27
C ILE A 71 8.21 11.70 -1.96
N SER A 72 7.96 11.22 -3.18
CA SER A 72 6.78 11.59 -3.98
C SER A 72 5.75 10.48 -3.95
N THR A 73 4.50 10.84 -3.72
CA THR A 73 3.31 10.00 -4.02
C THR A 73 2.47 10.71 -5.06
N ASP A 74 1.29 10.17 -5.41
CA ASP A 74 0.43 10.69 -6.49
C ASP A 74 0.30 12.24 -6.49
N ASN A 75 -0.21 12.82 -5.40
CA ASN A 75 -0.53 14.26 -5.34
C ASN A 75 0.22 15.03 -4.24
N LEU A 76 1.09 14.36 -3.48
CA LEU A 76 1.81 14.95 -2.34
C LEU A 76 3.31 14.69 -2.43
N GLN A 77 4.06 15.60 -1.83
CA GLN A 77 5.50 15.52 -1.67
C GLN A 77 5.82 15.58 -0.17
N TYR A 78 6.73 14.73 0.28
CA TYR A 78 7.14 14.63 1.68
C TYR A 78 8.62 14.95 1.74
N VAL A 79 8.99 15.97 2.50
CA VAL A 79 10.37 16.43 2.65
C VAL A 79 10.82 16.17 4.09
N PRO A 80 11.56 15.07 4.34
CA PRO A 80 12.06 14.76 5.67
C PRO A 80 13.28 15.62 6.02
N TYR A 81 13.45 15.90 7.31
CA TYR A 81 14.59 16.61 7.87
C TYR A 81 15.10 15.96 9.14
N ASP A 82 16.43 15.87 9.26
CA ASP A 82 17.09 15.68 10.54
C ASP A 82 17.47 17.03 11.14
N LYS A 83 17.40 17.09 12.47
CA LYS A 83 17.92 18.21 13.26
C LYS A 83 19.31 17.88 13.81
N ARG A 84 20.17 18.89 13.84
CA ARG A 84 21.48 18.86 14.52
C ARG A 84 21.62 20.04 15.46
N TYR A 85 22.12 19.81 16.67
CA TYR A 85 22.44 20.85 17.65
C TYR A 85 23.96 21.01 17.76
N LYS A 86 24.50 22.17 17.38
CA LYS A 86 25.96 22.43 17.30
C LYS A 86 26.71 21.35 16.51
N GLY A 87 26.10 20.86 15.43
CA GLY A 87 26.65 19.81 14.57
C GLY A 87 26.42 18.37 15.04
N ILE A 88 25.85 18.16 16.23
CA ILE A 88 25.55 16.83 16.79
C ILE A 88 24.13 16.41 16.37
N PRO A 89 23.93 15.19 15.84
CA PRO A 89 22.60 14.66 15.52
C PRO A 89 21.65 14.70 16.72
N VAL A 90 20.40 15.13 16.50
CA VAL A 90 19.34 15.13 17.51
C VAL A 90 18.38 14.00 17.24
N ILE A 91 18.30 13.02 18.13
CA ILE A 91 17.33 11.93 18.06
C ILE A 91 16.02 12.40 18.69
N GLY A 92 14.91 12.29 17.93
CA GLY A 92 13.62 12.89 18.29
C GLY A 92 13.55 14.39 18.00
N GLY A 93 14.40 14.89 17.10
CA GLY A 93 14.41 16.28 16.64
C GLY A 93 13.96 16.47 15.19
N ASP A 94 13.66 15.37 14.51
CA ASP A 94 13.32 15.28 13.09
C ASP A 94 11.90 15.82 12.80
N GLY A 95 11.63 16.01 11.51
CA GLY A 95 10.33 16.46 11.04
C GLY A 95 10.13 16.27 9.54
N VAL A 96 8.88 16.34 9.10
CA VAL A 96 8.47 16.18 7.70
C VAL A 96 7.59 17.36 7.29
N VAL A 97 7.93 17.97 6.15
CA VAL A 97 7.10 18.98 5.48
C VAL A 97 6.34 18.30 4.35
N VAL A 98 5.03 18.45 4.33
CA VAL A 98 4.18 17.90 3.27
C VAL A 98 3.73 19.05 2.37
N THR A 99 3.95 18.92 1.06
CA THR A 99 3.48 19.89 0.07
C THR A 99 2.59 19.24 -0.98
N ASP A 100 1.78 20.04 -1.68
CA ASP A 100 1.19 19.61 -2.95
C ASP A 100 2.22 19.65 -4.09
N LEU A 101 1.79 19.28 -5.30
CA LEU A 101 2.62 19.27 -6.51
C LEU A 101 3.16 20.66 -6.91
N ALA A 102 2.55 21.74 -6.41
CA ALA A 102 2.99 23.12 -6.66
C ALA A 102 3.99 23.61 -5.59
N GLY A 103 4.38 22.77 -4.63
CA GLY A 103 5.25 23.14 -3.52
C GLY A 103 4.54 23.92 -2.42
N GLN A 104 3.21 24.00 -2.40
CA GLN A 104 2.50 24.65 -1.30
C GLN A 104 2.48 23.76 -0.07
N VAL A 105 3.04 24.24 1.04
CA VAL A 105 3.04 23.53 2.32
C VAL A 105 1.60 23.33 2.79
N LYS A 106 1.21 22.05 2.97
CA LYS A 106 -0.10 21.65 3.50
C LYS A 106 -0.03 21.29 4.97
N PHE A 107 1.07 20.68 5.38
CA PHE A 107 1.23 20.15 6.72
C PHE A 107 2.70 20.07 7.13
N THR A 108 2.95 20.15 8.43
CA THR A 108 4.27 19.98 9.05
C THR A 108 4.12 19.06 10.24
N SER A 109 4.93 18.00 10.28
CA SER A 109 5.07 17.11 11.43
C SER A 109 6.46 17.31 12.02
N VAL A 110 6.57 17.50 13.34
CA VAL A 110 7.86 17.59 14.04
C VAL A 110 7.82 16.75 15.29
N ALA A 111 8.95 16.15 15.65
CA ALA A 111 9.05 15.23 16.78
C ALA A 111 9.08 15.91 18.15
N GLN A 112 9.29 17.23 18.22
CA GLN A 112 9.49 17.95 19.48
C GLN A 112 8.27 18.80 19.86
N ASP A 113 7.88 18.74 21.13
CA ASP A 113 6.83 19.58 21.71
C ASP A 113 7.37 20.90 22.30
N ALA A 114 8.69 21.01 22.48
CA ALA A 114 9.38 22.17 23.02
C ALA A 114 10.81 22.30 22.47
N PRO A 115 11.39 23.52 22.42
CA PRO A 115 12.78 23.69 22.04
C PRO A 115 13.76 22.96 22.96
N LEU A 116 14.89 22.50 22.41
CA LEU A 116 15.94 21.75 23.16
C LEU A 116 16.51 22.47 24.38
N GLY A 117 16.46 23.81 24.38
CA GLY A 117 17.17 24.61 25.37
C GLY A 117 18.70 24.59 25.17
N ALA A 118 19.44 25.03 26.19
CA ALA A 118 20.90 25.03 26.15
C ALA A 118 21.45 23.70 26.68
N ILE A 119 22.14 22.95 25.82
CA ILE A 119 22.73 21.65 26.17
C ILE A 119 24.26 21.75 26.05
N SER A 120 24.99 21.22 27.04
CA SER A 120 26.44 21.05 26.92
C SER A 120 26.75 20.00 25.86
N THR A 121 27.69 20.29 24.96
CA THR A 121 28.10 19.38 23.88
C THR A 121 29.47 18.74 24.11
N THR A 122 30.07 19.02 25.26
CA THR A 122 31.35 18.44 25.66
C THR A 122 31.08 17.21 26.53
N PRO A 123 31.35 15.99 26.05
CA PRO A 123 31.19 14.79 26.86
C PRO A 123 32.28 14.74 27.95
N THR A 124 31.92 14.36 29.18
CA THR A 124 32.90 14.05 30.24
C THR A 124 33.21 12.55 30.29
N LEU A 125 32.28 11.71 29.83
CA LEU A 125 32.47 10.27 29.63
C LEU A 125 33.03 10.02 28.24
N SER A 126 34.11 9.22 28.14
CA SER A 126 34.67 8.86 26.83
C SER A 126 33.75 7.90 26.08
N ALA A 127 33.80 7.93 24.74
CA ALA A 127 33.07 6.95 23.91
C ALA A 127 33.44 5.49 24.26
N ALA A 128 34.70 5.25 24.62
CA ALA A 128 35.18 3.92 25.00
C ALA A 128 34.60 3.45 26.34
N ASP A 129 34.45 4.35 27.32
CA ASP A 129 33.85 4.03 28.62
C ASP A 129 32.33 3.87 28.51
N SER A 130 31.67 4.71 27.71
CA SER A 130 30.26 4.50 27.35
C SER A 130 30.05 3.14 26.67
N LEU A 131 30.91 2.75 25.72
CA LEU A 131 30.78 1.47 25.05
C LEU A 131 30.93 0.28 26.01
N LYS A 132 31.73 0.39 27.09
CA LYS A 132 31.78 -0.65 28.12
C LYS A 132 30.44 -0.82 28.82
N ILE A 133 29.74 0.29 29.10
CA ILE A 133 28.40 0.29 29.69
C ILE A 133 27.42 -0.32 28.70
N ALA A 134 27.39 0.14 27.45
CA ALA A 134 26.53 -0.40 26.41
C ALA A 134 26.71 -1.90 26.20
N ARG A 135 27.96 -2.39 26.17
CA ARG A 135 28.24 -3.84 26.06
C ARG A 135 27.72 -4.65 27.24
N GLY A 136 27.55 -4.02 28.41
CA GLY A 136 26.94 -4.64 29.59
C GLY A 136 25.45 -4.94 29.44
N GLU A 137 24.78 -4.34 28.45
CA GLU A 137 23.36 -4.58 28.16
C GLU A 137 23.11 -5.90 27.40
N LEU A 138 24.16 -6.56 26.89
CA LEU A 138 24.06 -7.88 26.24
C LEU A 138 24.87 -8.94 27.00
N LYS A 139 24.41 -10.20 26.98
CA LYS A 139 25.14 -11.35 27.55
C LYS A 139 26.46 -11.58 26.81
N THR A 140 26.43 -11.54 25.48
CA THR A 140 27.63 -11.55 24.65
C THR A 140 27.52 -10.49 23.57
N VAL A 141 28.65 -9.91 23.18
CA VAL A 141 28.72 -8.93 22.09
C VAL A 141 29.64 -9.48 21.03
N ALA A 142 29.08 -9.82 19.87
CA ALA A 142 29.80 -10.31 18.71
C ALA A 142 30.37 -9.16 17.86
N THR A 143 29.63 -8.06 17.70
CA THR A 143 30.04 -6.93 16.84
C THR A 143 29.54 -5.61 17.42
N VAL A 144 30.33 -4.54 17.22
CA VAL A 144 29.90 -3.16 17.46
C VAL A 144 29.86 -2.48 16.10
N GLU A 145 28.71 -1.96 15.71
CA GLU A 145 28.53 -1.35 14.40
C GLU A 145 28.94 0.12 14.39
N GLY A 146 28.88 0.78 15.54
CA GLY A 146 29.37 2.13 15.72
C GLY A 146 29.00 2.70 17.08
N THR A 147 29.72 3.75 17.46
CA THR A 147 29.41 4.62 18.59
C THR A 147 29.53 6.06 18.11
N LYS A 148 28.49 6.86 18.30
CA LYS A 148 28.47 8.29 17.91
C LYS A 148 27.85 9.14 19.01
N LEU A 149 28.24 10.41 19.05
CA LEU A 149 27.65 11.39 19.97
C LEU A 149 26.33 11.88 19.38
N VAL A 150 25.28 11.91 20.21
CA VAL A 150 23.94 12.38 19.86
C VAL A 150 23.38 13.29 20.96
N VAL A 151 22.39 14.10 20.61
CA VAL A 151 21.48 14.71 21.58
C VAL A 151 20.19 13.90 21.58
N LEU A 152 19.86 13.27 22.70
CA LEU A 152 18.65 12.48 22.85
C LEU A 152 17.53 13.36 23.41
N ALA A 153 16.45 13.55 22.64
CA ALA A 153 15.30 14.38 23.02
C ALA A 153 14.01 13.57 23.25
N THR A 154 14.08 12.23 23.27
CA THR A 154 12.90 11.35 23.34
C THR A 154 12.52 10.87 24.75
N THR A 155 13.31 11.18 25.79
CA THR A 155 13.18 10.57 27.13
C THR A 155 13.02 11.60 28.26
N GLY A 156 12.30 12.69 28.02
CA GLY A 156 12.12 13.77 28.99
C GLY A 156 13.06 14.94 28.74
N THR A 157 13.94 15.28 29.69
CA THR A 157 14.89 16.40 29.51
C THR A 157 15.94 16.02 28.48
N PRO A 158 16.13 16.81 27.39
CA PRO A 158 17.15 16.50 26.39
C PRO A 158 18.55 16.40 26.97
N ALA A 159 19.30 15.37 26.56
CA ALA A 159 20.62 15.07 27.11
C ALA A 159 21.65 14.74 26.01
N LEU A 160 22.92 15.02 26.28
CA LEU A 160 24.04 14.56 25.45
C LEU A 160 24.30 13.09 25.74
N ALA A 161 24.32 12.23 24.73
CA ALA A 161 24.49 10.79 24.87
C ALA A 161 25.45 10.20 23.84
N TRP A 162 26.07 9.08 24.19
CA TRP A 162 26.76 8.21 23.24
C TRP A 162 25.78 7.11 22.79
N GLU A 163 25.37 7.14 21.52
CA GLU A 163 24.55 6.11 20.88
C GLU A 163 25.48 5.01 20.35
N SER A 164 25.38 3.80 20.88
CA SER A 164 26.12 2.63 20.42
C SER A 164 25.19 1.55 19.90
N THR A 165 25.45 1.05 18.69
CA THR A 165 24.74 -0.13 18.16
C THR A 165 25.62 -1.36 18.28
N ILE A 166 25.14 -2.35 19.03
CA ILE A 166 25.84 -3.59 19.35
C ILE A 166 25.03 -4.80 18.92
N LYS A 167 25.70 -5.79 18.32
CA LYS A 167 25.15 -7.08 17.92
C LYS A 167 25.75 -8.17 18.78
N GLY A 168 24.94 -9.12 19.21
CA GLY A 168 25.40 -10.28 19.96
C GLY A 168 24.26 -11.13 20.44
N THR A 169 24.38 -11.66 21.66
CA THR A 169 23.28 -12.36 22.32
C THR A 169 22.86 -11.61 23.57
N GLY A 170 21.58 -11.26 23.65
CA GLY A 170 20.97 -10.68 24.83
C GLY A 170 20.65 -11.76 25.86
N ALA A 171 19.76 -11.46 26.80
CA ALA A 171 19.26 -12.49 27.70
C ALA A 171 18.51 -13.63 26.98
N ASP A 172 18.18 -13.40 25.70
CA ASP A 172 16.93 -13.81 25.07
C ASP A 172 17.15 -14.53 23.74
N GLY A 173 18.37 -14.41 23.19
CA GLY A 173 18.72 -14.88 21.85
C GLY A 173 19.60 -13.86 21.14
N PRO A 174 19.75 -13.99 19.80
CA PRO A 174 20.38 -12.97 18.98
C PRO A 174 19.71 -11.61 19.18
N SER A 175 20.51 -10.57 19.38
CA SER A 175 20.04 -9.20 19.62
C SER A 175 20.90 -8.22 18.82
N ARG A 176 20.26 -7.14 18.36
CA ARG A 176 20.92 -5.96 17.79
C ARG A 176 20.37 -4.76 18.54
N LEU A 177 21.06 -4.38 19.62
CA LEU A 177 20.62 -3.33 20.52
C LEU A 177 21.28 -1.99 20.16
N THR A 178 20.50 -0.92 20.14
CA THR A 178 21.02 0.44 20.28
C THR A 178 20.90 0.87 21.73
N VAL A 179 22.01 1.34 22.30
CA VAL A 179 22.09 1.80 23.69
C VAL A 179 22.60 3.23 23.70
N ASP A 180 21.82 4.12 24.29
CA ASP A 180 22.18 5.51 24.53
C ASP A 180 22.60 5.69 25.98
N VAL A 181 23.88 5.99 26.17
CA VAL A 181 24.47 6.22 27.49
C VAL A 181 24.71 7.72 27.64
N ASP A 182 24.21 8.30 28.74
CA ASP A 182 24.45 9.70 29.08
C ASP A 182 25.95 10.01 29.08
N ALA A 183 26.33 10.99 28.27
CA ALA A 183 27.73 11.30 28.00
C ALA A 183 28.42 12.04 29.16
N THR A 184 27.71 12.27 30.28
CA THR A 184 28.25 12.87 31.49
C THR A 184 28.31 11.87 32.65
N SER A 185 27.19 11.23 32.94
CA SER A 185 26.97 10.38 34.12
C SER A 185 27.23 8.89 33.87
N GLY A 186 27.15 8.43 32.63
CA GLY A 186 27.18 7.00 32.30
C GLY A 186 25.87 6.27 32.55
N GLN A 187 24.78 6.97 32.88
CA GLN A 187 23.46 6.35 32.98
C GLN A 187 22.99 5.88 31.60
N VAL A 188 22.43 4.68 31.49
CA VAL A 188 21.70 4.26 30.29
C VAL A 188 20.38 5.03 30.22
N LEU A 189 20.23 5.86 29.18
CA LEU A 189 19.07 6.72 28.98
C LEU A 189 17.99 6.04 28.14
N ARG A 190 18.40 5.25 27.13
CA ARG A 190 17.51 4.53 26.23
C ARG A 190 18.19 3.25 25.75
N THR A 191 17.41 2.18 25.66
CA THR A 191 17.76 0.99 24.87
C THR A 191 16.68 0.78 23.81
N TYR A 192 17.07 0.31 22.64
CA TYR A 192 16.18 0.06 21.50
C TYR A 192 16.61 -1.20 20.76
N GLU A 193 15.77 -2.24 20.83
CA GLU A 193 16.02 -3.54 20.18
C GLU A 193 15.64 -3.46 18.70
N HIS A 194 16.54 -3.92 17.83
CA HIS A 194 16.32 -3.97 16.37
C HIS A 194 16.00 -5.37 15.86
N VAL A 195 16.02 -6.40 16.72
CA VAL A 195 15.53 -7.75 16.43
C VAL A 195 14.18 -7.93 17.14
N THR A 196 13.10 -7.51 16.49
CA THR A 196 11.73 -7.66 17.02
C THR A 196 10.95 -8.78 16.34
N ASP A 197 11.35 -9.16 15.13
CA ASP A 197 10.59 -9.99 14.20
C ASP A 197 11.25 -11.36 14.10
N VAL A 198 10.75 -12.32 14.87
CA VAL A 198 11.18 -13.71 14.78
C VAL A 198 10.06 -14.51 14.14
N ALA A 199 10.25 -14.95 12.91
CA ALA A 199 9.29 -15.80 12.23
C ALA A 199 9.08 -17.10 13.03
N GLY A 200 7.90 -17.24 13.62
CA GLY A 200 7.42 -18.46 14.27
C GLY A 200 6.64 -19.33 13.30
N THR A 201 6.42 -20.58 13.70
CA THR A 201 5.53 -21.49 12.97
C THR A 201 4.32 -21.81 13.82
N GLY A 202 3.13 -21.75 13.25
CA GLY A 202 1.89 -22.18 13.89
C GLY A 202 1.28 -23.37 13.18
N THR A 203 0.59 -24.25 13.91
CA THR A 203 -0.32 -25.25 13.34
C THR A 203 -1.74 -24.97 13.84
N GLY A 204 -2.51 -24.26 13.01
CA GLY A 204 -3.94 -24.00 13.18
C GLY A 204 -4.78 -25.24 12.85
N TRP A 205 -6.04 -25.24 13.29
CA TRP A 205 -6.98 -26.31 12.94
C TRP A 205 -7.77 -26.00 11.67
N ILE A 206 -7.87 -24.71 11.31
CA ILE A 206 -8.47 -24.22 10.05
C ILE A 206 -7.35 -23.99 9.04
N ASN A 207 -6.43 -23.08 9.36
CA ASN A 207 -5.42 -22.61 8.42
C ASN A 207 -4.29 -23.61 8.17
N GLY A 208 -4.20 -24.69 8.95
CA GLY A 208 -3.11 -25.66 8.90
C GLY A 208 -1.77 -25.05 9.35
N SER A 209 -0.67 -25.50 8.74
CA SER A 209 0.67 -24.99 9.08
C SER A 209 0.93 -23.63 8.44
N VAL A 210 1.22 -22.63 9.26
CA VAL A 210 1.41 -21.23 8.87
C VAL A 210 2.66 -20.61 9.49
N GLY A 211 3.17 -19.55 8.87
CA GLY A 211 4.17 -18.66 9.48
C GLY A 211 3.49 -17.54 10.26
N LEU A 212 4.06 -17.14 11.39
CA LEU A 212 3.57 -16.07 12.25
C LEU A 212 4.71 -15.11 12.60
N ASP A 213 4.46 -13.79 12.55
CA ASP A 213 5.42 -12.82 13.08
C ASP A 213 5.18 -12.65 14.59
N THR A 214 6.11 -13.13 15.42
CA THR A 214 5.97 -13.09 16.88
C THR A 214 7.07 -12.23 17.51
N THR A 215 6.83 -11.80 18.76
CA THR A 215 7.78 -11.01 19.53
C THR A 215 8.55 -11.91 20.49
N LEU A 216 9.88 -11.81 20.45
CA LEU A 216 10.78 -12.38 21.44
C LEU A 216 11.15 -11.32 22.48
N SER A 217 10.95 -11.63 23.76
CA SER A 217 11.38 -10.82 24.90
C SER A 217 11.69 -11.77 26.04
N GLY A 218 12.84 -11.67 26.69
CA GLY A 218 13.25 -12.82 27.50
C GLY A 218 13.67 -13.99 26.60
N SER A 219 13.86 -15.15 27.20
CA SER A 219 13.82 -16.42 26.47
C SER A 219 12.38 -16.84 26.12
N THR A 220 11.48 -15.87 25.93
CA THR A 220 10.05 -16.09 25.82
C THR A 220 9.52 -15.46 24.55
N TYR A 221 9.01 -16.31 23.67
CA TYR A 221 8.24 -15.88 22.51
C TYR A 221 6.81 -15.60 22.97
N SER A 222 6.14 -14.66 22.29
CA SER A 222 4.75 -14.34 22.55
C SER A 222 4.00 -14.11 21.25
N LEU A 223 2.73 -14.53 21.21
CA LEU A 223 1.79 -14.20 20.12
C LEU A 223 1.41 -12.71 20.20
N LYS A 224 2.39 -11.88 19.87
CA LYS A 224 2.38 -10.43 19.86
C LYS A 224 3.10 -9.96 18.60
N ASP A 225 2.44 -9.10 17.84
CA ASP A 225 2.97 -8.68 16.55
C ASP A 225 4.10 -7.67 16.77
N PRO A 226 5.26 -7.85 16.11
CA PRO A 226 6.40 -6.97 16.32
C PRO A 226 6.22 -5.58 15.72
N SER A 227 5.44 -5.47 14.64
CA SER A 227 5.16 -4.19 13.95
C SER A 227 4.00 -3.42 14.57
N ILE A 228 3.06 -4.12 15.21
CA ILE A 228 1.92 -3.52 15.93
C ILE A 228 1.82 -4.16 17.32
N PRO A 229 2.57 -3.66 18.33
CA PRO A 229 2.65 -4.29 19.66
C PRO A 229 1.33 -4.47 20.41
N SER A 230 0.28 -3.74 20.03
CA SER A 230 -1.07 -3.89 20.58
C SER A 230 -1.84 -5.08 19.98
N LEU A 231 -1.42 -5.61 18.82
CA LEU A 231 -1.97 -6.82 18.24
C LEU A 231 -1.37 -8.02 18.99
N THR A 232 -2.20 -8.66 19.81
CA THR A 232 -1.81 -9.80 20.64
C THR A 232 -2.90 -10.86 20.59
N CYS A 233 -2.53 -12.13 20.77
CA CYS A 233 -3.50 -13.19 21.05
C CYS A 233 -3.40 -13.67 22.49
N GLN A 234 -4.54 -13.67 23.19
CA GLN A 234 -4.64 -13.86 24.64
C GLN A 234 -5.64 -14.95 25.00
N ASP A 235 -5.47 -15.56 26.18
CA ASP A 235 -6.50 -16.42 26.77
C ASP A 235 -7.65 -15.55 27.31
N ALA A 236 -8.87 -15.75 26.82
CA ALA A 236 -10.05 -14.98 27.22
C ALA A 236 -10.38 -15.06 28.72
N SER A 237 -9.90 -16.08 29.44
CA SER A 237 -10.18 -16.28 30.86
C SER A 237 -9.36 -15.39 31.80
N ASN A 238 -8.19 -14.92 31.36
CA ASN A 238 -7.25 -14.21 32.22
C ASN A 238 -6.47 -13.10 31.49
N ASN A 239 -6.74 -12.87 30.20
CA ASN A 239 -6.16 -11.81 29.38
C ASN A 239 -4.65 -11.92 29.20
N THR A 240 -4.08 -13.09 29.44
CA THR A 240 -2.65 -13.33 29.31
C THR A 240 -2.33 -13.64 27.85
N THR A 241 -1.39 -12.91 27.26
CA THR A 241 -0.86 -13.21 25.92
C THR A 241 -0.19 -14.58 25.93
N PHE A 242 -0.55 -15.42 24.96
CA PHE A 242 0.09 -16.72 24.80
C PHE A 242 1.59 -16.53 24.60
N SER A 243 2.37 -17.24 25.42
CA SER A 243 3.81 -17.12 25.49
C SER A 243 4.47 -18.46 25.80
N GLY A 244 5.66 -18.69 25.28
CA GLY A 244 6.33 -19.99 25.37
C GLY A 244 7.86 -19.90 25.22
N PRO A 245 8.60 -20.95 25.59
CA PRO A 245 10.06 -21.01 25.44
C PRO A 245 10.51 -21.31 24.00
N ASP A 246 9.60 -21.80 23.15
CA ASP A 246 9.82 -22.02 21.73
C ASP A 246 8.93 -21.08 20.89
N ASN A 247 9.22 -20.99 19.59
CA ASN A 247 8.43 -20.19 18.65
C ASN A 247 7.57 -21.09 17.75
N VAL A 248 7.03 -22.16 18.34
CA VAL A 248 6.19 -23.17 17.67
C VAL A 248 4.85 -23.20 18.38
N TRP A 249 3.78 -22.88 17.67
CA TRP A 249 2.48 -22.62 18.26
C TRP A 249 1.43 -23.59 17.78
N GLY A 250 0.55 -24.02 18.68
CA GLY A 250 -0.62 -24.81 18.32
C GLY A 250 -0.30 -26.24 17.92
N ASN A 251 -1.34 -27.06 17.89
CA ASN A 251 -1.25 -28.50 17.65
C ASN A 251 -2.29 -29.01 16.65
N GLY A 252 -2.95 -28.11 15.91
CA GLY A 252 -4.02 -28.43 14.96
C GLY A 252 -5.32 -28.95 15.58
N THR A 253 -5.43 -29.05 16.91
CA THR A 253 -6.67 -29.46 17.57
C THR A 253 -7.57 -28.25 17.80
N GLY A 254 -8.76 -28.24 17.20
CA GLY A 254 -9.67 -27.08 17.24
C GLY A 254 -10.21 -26.68 18.62
N THR A 255 -10.08 -27.53 19.65
CA THR A 255 -10.45 -27.21 21.04
C THR A 255 -9.27 -26.63 21.86
N SER A 256 -8.06 -26.61 21.32
CA SER A 256 -6.88 -26.00 21.95
C SER A 256 -6.90 -24.48 21.75
N LYS A 257 -6.89 -23.70 22.84
CA LYS A 257 -6.92 -22.24 22.74
C LYS A 257 -5.70 -21.68 22.02
N GLU A 258 -4.53 -22.28 22.21
CA GLU A 258 -3.33 -21.89 21.48
C GLU A 258 -3.48 -22.13 19.98
N THR A 259 -4.09 -23.25 19.58
CA THR A 259 -4.42 -23.52 18.16
C THR A 259 -5.42 -22.50 17.62
N GLY A 260 -6.49 -22.18 18.37
CA GLY A 260 -7.41 -21.11 17.98
C GLY A 260 -6.73 -19.74 17.88
N CYS A 261 -5.72 -19.49 18.72
CA CYS A 261 -4.91 -18.29 18.64
C CYS A 261 -3.96 -18.29 17.45
N VAL A 262 -3.46 -19.43 16.98
CA VAL A 262 -2.70 -19.53 15.73
C VAL A 262 -3.57 -19.10 14.55
N ASP A 263 -4.78 -19.66 14.44
CA ASP A 263 -5.72 -19.31 13.37
C ASP A 263 -6.06 -17.82 13.41
N ALA A 264 -6.43 -17.30 14.59
CA ALA A 264 -6.77 -15.90 14.72
C ALA A 264 -5.57 -14.97 14.43
N PHE A 265 -4.43 -15.24 15.02
CA PHE A 265 -3.28 -14.35 14.89
C PHE A 265 -2.73 -14.31 13.44
N TYR A 266 -2.76 -15.46 12.75
CA TYR A 266 -2.47 -15.53 11.31
C TYR A 266 -3.41 -14.63 10.50
N SER A 267 -4.72 -14.78 10.68
CA SER A 267 -5.73 -14.03 9.92
C SER A 267 -5.60 -12.52 10.16
N ALA A 268 -5.34 -12.10 11.39
CA ALA A 268 -5.09 -10.68 11.69
C ALA A 268 -3.82 -10.16 11.00
N GLN A 269 -2.75 -10.95 10.91
CA GLN A 269 -1.54 -10.57 10.18
C GLN A 269 -1.76 -10.48 8.67
N LYS A 270 -2.63 -11.33 8.11
CA LYS A 270 -3.08 -11.23 6.72
C LYS A 270 -3.90 -9.98 6.47
N GLU A 271 -4.84 -9.65 7.34
CA GLU A 271 -5.61 -8.43 7.23
C GLU A 271 -4.72 -7.19 7.35
N LYS A 272 -3.80 -7.15 8.32
CA LYS A 272 -2.78 -6.08 8.44
C LYS A 272 -2.04 -5.86 7.12
N ALA A 273 -1.59 -6.95 6.50
CA ALA A 273 -0.87 -6.89 5.23
C ALA A 273 -1.78 -6.45 4.06
N MET A 274 -3.04 -6.88 4.05
CA MET A 274 -4.06 -6.46 3.08
C MET A 274 -4.34 -4.95 3.18
N LEU A 275 -4.58 -4.43 4.40
CA LEU A 275 -4.81 -3.01 4.65
C LEU A 275 -3.66 -2.15 4.14
N SER A 276 -2.42 -2.56 4.40
CA SER A 276 -1.23 -1.85 3.91
C SER A 276 -1.13 -1.92 2.38
N THR A 277 -1.19 -3.13 1.82
CA THR A 277 -0.89 -3.38 0.40
C THR A 277 -2.00 -2.89 -0.53
N TRP A 278 -3.27 -3.11 -0.18
CA TRP A 278 -4.41 -2.79 -1.03
C TRP A 278 -4.94 -1.38 -0.79
N LEU A 279 -4.91 -0.91 0.47
CA LEU A 279 -5.61 0.30 0.88
C LEU A 279 -4.67 1.44 1.30
N GLY A 280 -3.36 1.17 1.45
CA GLY A 280 -2.40 2.15 1.96
C GLY A 280 -2.66 2.55 3.42
N ARG A 281 -3.36 1.70 4.18
CA ARG A 281 -3.68 1.94 5.60
C ARG A 281 -2.61 1.31 6.48
N THR A 282 -2.03 2.13 7.36
CA THR A 282 -1.11 1.67 8.40
C THR A 282 -1.89 1.24 9.64
N GLY A 283 -1.89 -0.05 9.95
CA GLY A 283 -2.57 -0.62 11.14
C GLY A 283 -4.09 -0.62 11.08
N PHE A 284 -4.74 -1.00 12.19
CA PHE A 284 -6.19 -1.17 12.27
C PHE A 284 -6.90 0.06 12.83
N THR A 285 -6.27 0.79 13.75
CA THR A 285 -6.78 2.06 14.28
C THR A 285 -6.25 3.26 13.48
N SER A 286 -6.84 4.43 13.68
CA SER A 286 -6.36 5.70 13.08
C SER A 286 -4.94 6.09 13.51
N SER A 287 -4.47 5.57 14.64
CA SER A 287 -3.11 5.78 15.17
C SER A 287 -2.12 4.67 14.79
N GLY A 288 -2.51 3.70 13.97
CA GLY A 288 -1.65 2.59 13.56
C GLY A 288 -1.60 1.40 14.53
N GLY A 289 -2.49 1.35 15.52
CA GLY A 289 -2.61 0.27 16.51
C GLY A 289 -3.57 -0.86 16.10
N ALA A 290 -3.88 -1.73 17.06
CA ALA A 290 -4.78 -2.88 16.97
C ALA A 290 -5.44 -3.15 18.34
N TRP A 291 -6.32 -4.15 18.40
CA TRP A 291 -6.91 -4.66 19.64
C TRP A 291 -6.36 -6.04 19.99
N PRO A 292 -6.34 -6.43 21.27
CA PRO A 292 -6.08 -7.81 21.65
C PRO A 292 -7.19 -8.72 21.13
N ILE A 293 -6.78 -9.86 20.59
CA ILE A 293 -7.65 -10.98 20.24
C ILE A 293 -7.66 -11.94 21.42
N ARG A 294 -8.83 -12.45 21.79
CA ARG A 294 -9.01 -13.33 22.95
C ARG A 294 -9.73 -14.60 22.57
N VAL A 295 -9.03 -15.71 22.72
CA VAL A 295 -9.56 -17.05 22.43
C VAL A 295 -9.93 -17.74 23.72
N GLY A 296 -11.13 -18.33 23.75
CA GLY A 296 -11.61 -19.06 24.92
C GLY A 296 -12.97 -18.62 25.45
N LEU A 297 -13.72 -17.79 24.72
CA LEU A 297 -15.07 -17.39 25.12
C LEU A 297 -16.00 -18.61 25.12
N ASN A 298 -16.79 -18.78 26.17
CA ASN A 298 -17.70 -19.92 26.32
C ASN A 298 -19.06 -19.69 25.65
N ASP A 299 -19.08 -19.02 24.50
CA ASP A 299 -20.27 -18.72 23.74
C ASP A 299 -20.11 -19.17 22.29
N GLN A 300 -21.24 -19.41 21.62
CA GLN A 300 -21.29 -19.68 20.20
C GLN A 300 -21.31 -18.37 19.40
N ASN A 301 -20.26 -17.56 19.58
CA ASN A 301 -20.16 -16.26 18.94
C ASN A 301 -18.73 -15.74 18.88
N ALA A 302 -18.46 -14.84 17.93
CA ALA A 302 -17.32 -13.94 17.95
C ALA A 302 -17.85 -12.50 18.01
N TYR A 303 -17.06 -11.56 18.53
CA TYR A 303 -17.43 -10.15 18.50
C TYR A 303 -16.23 -9.23 18.70
N TYR A 304 -16.31 -8.04 18.11
CA TYR A 304 -15.59 -6.83 18.54
C TYR A 304 -16.46 -5.96 19.47
N ASP A 305 -15.88 -5.43 20.55
CA ASP A 305 -16.62 -4.63 21.54
C ASP A 305 -16.15 -3.16 21.71
N GLY A 306 -15.26 -2.69 20.84
CA GLY A 306 -14.61 -1.37 20.99
C GLY A 306 -13.18 -1.46 21.54
N THR A 307 -12.86 -2.54 22.24
CA THR A 307 -11.60 -2.67 23.01
C THR A 307 -10.83 -3.95 22.73
N GLN A 308 -11.49 -4.98 22.21
CA GLN A 308 -10.94 -6.32 21.97
C GLN A 308 -11.77 -7.06 20.91
N VAL A 309 -11.18 -8.11 20.35
CA VAL A 309 -11.89 -9.14 19.59
C VAL A 309 -11.98 -10.41 20.43
N GLN A 310 -13.17 -10.95 20.59
CA GLN A 310 -13.44 -12.15 21.39
C GLN A 310 -13.85 -13.30 20.48
N ILE A 311 -13.21 -14.45 20.67
CA ILE A 311 -13.42 -15.66 19.88
C ILE A 311 -14.02 -16.75 20.76
N GLY A 312 -15.25 -17.13 20.43
CA GLY A 312 -15.98 -18.25 21.01
C GLY A 312 -15.78 -19.55 20.25
N LYS A 313 -16.78 -20.42 20.29
CA LYS A 313 -16.68 -21.80 19.81
C LYS A 313 -17.92 -22.28 19.07
N ASN A 314 -17.76 -23.20 18.14
CA ASN A 314 -18.90 -23.85 17.48
C ASN A 314 -19.59 -24.88 18.41
N THR A 315 -20.64 -25.54 17.91
CA THR A 315 -21.39 -26.58 18.65
C THR A 315 -20.54 -27.79 19.05
N ALA A 316 -19.44 -28.06 18.35
CA ALA A 316 -18.46 -29.10 18.67
C ALA A 316 -17.38 -28.64 19.66
N GLY A 317 -17.41 -27.38 20.09
CA GLY A 317 -16.46 -26.77 21.02
C GLY A 317 -15.14 -26.33 20.39
N GLN A 318 -15.06 -26.27 19.06
CA GLN A 318 -13.87 -25.80 18.34
C GLN A 318 -13.89 -24.27 18.19
N TRP A 319 -12.73 -23.61 18.27
CA TRP A 319 -12.62 -22.15 18.22
C TRP A 319 -12.88 -21.58 16.83
N ILE A 320 -13.71 -20.55 16.72
CA ILE A 320 -14.23 -20.04 15.43
C ILE A 320 -13.39 -18.88 14.85
N ALA A 321 -12.12 -19.14 14.55
CA ALA A 321 -11.15 -18.13 14.13
C ALA A 321 -10.71 -18.24 12.65
N SER A 322 -11.64 -18.55 11.74
CA SER A 322 -11.37 -18.53 10.29
C SER A 322 -10.99 -17.13 9.79
N ALA A 323 -10.40 -17.05 8.59
CA ALA A 323 -9.90 -15.79 8.06
C ALA A 323 -11.02 -14.76 7.87
N ASP A 324 -12.16 -15.20 7.37
CA ASP A 324 -13.36 -14.40 7.17
C ASP A 324 -14.01 -13.95 8.48
N VAL A 325 -14.17 -14.83 9.48
CA VAL A 325 -14.79 -14.52 10.77
C VAL A 325 -13.92 -13.54 11.55
N LEU A 326 -12.61 -13.77 11.62
CA LEU A 326 -11.74 -12.81 12.30
C LEU A 326 -11.66 -11.49 11.53
N GLY A 327 -11.50 -11.56 10.20
CA GLY A 327 -11.49 -10.37 9.35
C GLY A 327 -12.79 -9.56 9.48
N HIS A 328 -13.92 -10.23 9.72
CA HIS A 328 -15.20 -9.59 10.03
C HIS A 328 -15.14 -8.81 11.34
N GLU A 329 -14.66 -9.43 12.43
CA GLU A 329 -14.61 -8.78 13.74
C GLU A 329 -13.62 -7.60 13.76
N ILE A 330 -12.45 -7.77 13.14
CA ILE A 330 -11.49 -6.67 12.99
C ILE A 330 -12.05 -5.60 12.05
N GLY A 331 -12.81 -6.01 11.03
CA GLY A 331 -13.58 -5.13 10.14
C GLY A 331 -14.53 -4.21 10.89
N HIS A 332 -15.23 -4.70 11.93
CA HIS A 332 -16.00 -3.84 12.83
C HIS A 332 -15.12 -2.83 13.58
N GLY A 333 -13.93 -3.23 14.03
CA GLY A 333 -12.98 -2.32 14.66
C GLY A 333 -12.49 -1.21 13.72
N ILE A 334 -12.20 -1.56 12.46
CA ILE A 334 -11.84 -0.59 11.41
C ILE A 334 -13.01 0.35 11.13
N ASP A 335 -14.23 -0.19 11.04
CA ASP A 335 -15.46 0.59 10.88
C ASP A 335 -15.64 1.58 12.03
N ASP A 336 -15.46 1.15 13.27
CA ASP A 336 -15.46 2.02 14.45
C ASP A 336 -14.37 3.12 14.40
N ASN A 337 -13.24 2.81 13.80
CA ASN A 337 -12.07 3.69 13.68
C ASN A 337 -11.96 4.40 12.33
N THR A 338 -13.09 4.56 11.66
CA THR A 338 -13.29 5.47 10.51
C THR A 338 -14.32 6.55 10.88
N PRO A 339 -14.38 7.67 10.14
CA PRO A 339 -15.28 8.78 10.48
C PRO A 339 -16.73 8.34 10.71
N GLY A 340 -17.35 8.82 11.79
CA GLY A 340 -18.74 8.48 12.12
C GLY A 340 -18.92 7.27 13.05
N GLY A 341 -17.86 6.52 13.38
CA GLY A 341 -17.93 5.33 14.23
C GLY A 341 -18.66 4.18 13.56
N ILE A 342 -18.99 3.11 14.29
CA ILE A 342 -19.67 1.92 13.73
C ILE A 342 -20.87 2.30 12.83
N SER A 343 -20.91 1.67 11.66
CA SER A 343 -21.93 1.83 10.65
C SER A 343 -23.31 1.47 11.18
N LYS A 344 -24.36 2.10 10.65
CA LYS A 344 -25.72 2.03 11.21
C LYS A 344 -26.72 1.63 10.15
N SER A 345 -27.98 1.54 10.57
CA SER A 345 -29.12 1.29 9.67
C SER A 345 -28.93 0.01 8.85
N GLY A 346 -28.45 -1.05 9.50
CA GLY A 346 -28.28 -2.39 8.91
C GLY A 346 -27.07 -2.54 8.00
N THR A 347 -26.07 -1.66 8.10
CA THR A 347 -24.86 -1.74 7.25
C THR A 347 -23.62 -2.23 7.98
N GLN A 348 -23.64 -2.37 9.31
CA GLN A 348 -22.49 -2.81 10.11
C GLN A 348 -21.98 -4.21 9.76
N GLU A 349 -22.87 -5.20 9.66
CA GLU A 349 -22.52 -6.60 9.41
C GLU A 349 -21.98 -6.79 7.99
N PHE A 350 -22.58 -6.09 7.03
CA PHE A 350 -22.08 -6.02 5.66
C PHE A 350 -20.65 -5.47 5.59
N VAL A 351 -20.32 -4.46 6.41
CA VAL A 351 -18.94 -3.93 6.48
C VAL A 351 -17.98 -5.01 6.97
N GLY A 352 -18.35 -5.75 8.02
CA GLY A 352 -17.56 -6.88 8.52
C GLY A 352 -17.34 -7.93 7.44
N ASP A 353 -18.40 -8.39 6.77
CA ASP A 353 -18.31 -9.43 5.73
C ASP A 353 -17.41 -9.01 4.55
N VAL A 354 -17.39 -7.72 4.19
CA VAL A 354 -16.45 -7.21 3.17
C VAL A 354 -14.99 -7.36 3.60
N PHE A 355 -14.66 -7.06 4.86
CA PHE A 355 -13.31 -7.25 5.38
C PHE A 355 -12.95 -8.71 5.58
N GLY A 356 -13.91 -9.55 5.98
CA GLY A 356 -13.75 -11.01 6.02
C GLY A 356 -13.34 -11.58 4.67
N ALA A 357 -14.18 -11.39 3.65
CA ALA A 357 -13.91 -11.88 2.29
C ALA A 357 -12.61 -11.29 1.69
N ALA A 358 -12.32 -10.01 1.95
CA ALA A 358 -11.07 -9.39 1.50
C ALA A 358 -9.83 -9.97 2.19
N THR A 359 -9.93 -10.32 3.47
CA THR A 359 -8.83 -10.92 4.26
C THR A 359 -8.54 -12.33 3.80
N GLU A 360 -9.58 -13.15 3.60
CA GLU A 360 -9.45 -14.49 3.06
C GLU A 360 -8.87 -14.48 1.64
N ALA A 361 -9.38 -13.61 0.76
CA ALA A 361 -8.85 -13.44 -0.59
C ALA A 361 -7.38 -13.00 -0.63
N PHE A 362 -6.96 -12.14 0.29
CA PHE A 362 -5.56 -11.75 0.43
C PHE A 362 -4.70 -12.88 1.00
N GLY A 363 -5.23 -13.62 1.98
CA GLY A 363 -4.56 -14.76 2.60
C GLY A 363 -4.32 -15.89 1.61
N ASN A 364 -5.31 -16.18 0.76
CA ASN A 364 -5.31 -17.23 -0.26
C ASN A 364 -4.75 -18.55 0.27
N ASN A 365 -5.23 -18.95 1.45
CA ASN A 365 -4.78 -20.17 2.12
C ASN A 365 -5.44 -21.37 1.42
N PRO A 366 -4.69 -22.42 1.03
CA PRO A 366 -5.30 -23.60 0.41
C PRO A 366 -6.30 -24.35 1.32
N ASN A 367 -6.22 -24.19 2.65
CA ASN A 367 -7.18 -24.77 3.60
C ASN A 367 -8.40 -23.87 3.86
N ASP A 368 -8.33 -22.61 3.45
CA ASP A 368 -9.39 -21.60 3.59
C ASP A 368 -9.37 -20.75 2.29
N PRO A 369 -9.76 -21.37 1.16
CA PRO A 369 -9.57 -20.78 -0.16
C PRO A 369 -10.52 -19.61 -0.39
N PRO A 370 -10.11 -18.56 -1.13
CA PRO A 370 -10.92 -17.37 -1.33
C PRO A 370 -12.31 -17.67 -1.87
N ASP A 371 -13.30 -17.35 -1.07
CA ASP A 371 -14.69 -17.40 -1.47
C ASP A 371 -15.48 -16.20 -0.94
N TYR A 372 -16.80 -16.34 -0.97
CA TYR A 372 -17.77 -15.31 -0.62
C TYR A 372 -18.89 -15.91 0.23
N GLN A 373 -18.55 -16.99 0.94
CA GLN A 373 -19.29 -17.58 2.04
C GLN A 373 -18.76 -16.93 3.32
N VAL A 374 -19.54 -17.04 4.39
CA VAL A 374 -19.10 -16.56 5.70
C VAL A 374 -19.32 -17.68 6.70
N GLY A 375 -18.27 -18.06 7.41
CA GLY A 375 -18.22 -19.03 8.48
C GLY A 375 -18.30 -20.49 8.01
N GLU A 376 -17.98 -20.76 6.74
CA GLU A 376 -17.90 -22.09 6.13
C GLU A 376 -16.91 -22.99 6.85
N GLU A 377 -15.71 -22.51 7.17
CA GLU A 377 -14.68 -23.30 7.84
C GLU A 377 -14.97 -23.56 9.32
N VAL A 378 -15.67 -22.63 9.99
CA VAL A 378 -15.97 -22.75 11.43
C VAL A 378 -17.20 -23.60 11.71
N ASN A 379 -18.08 -23.76 10.71
CA ASN A 379 -19.33 -24.49 10.80
C ASN A 379 -20.11 -24.13 12.08
N LEU A 380 -20.31 -22.83 12.31
CA LEU A 380 -20.68 -22.26 13.60
C LEU A 380 -21.85 -23.01 14.25
N VAL A 381 -22.91 -23.23 13.49
CA VAL A 381 -24.17 -23.88 13.91
C VAL A 381 -24.32 -25.33 13.47
N GLY A 382 -23.31 -25.91 12.82
CA GLY A 382 -23.34 -27.30 12.36
C GLY A 382 -23.99 -27.51 10.99
N SER A 383 -24.30 -26.44 10.25
CA SER A 383 -24.96 -26.51 8.93
C SER A 383 -24.18 -25.82 7.80
N GLY A 384 -22.87 -25.67 7.95
CA GLY A 384 -21.98 -25.00 6.98
C GLY A 384 -21.99 -23.48 7.13
N PRO A 385 -21.78 -22.73 6.01
CA PRO A 385 -21.71 -21.28 6.04
C PRO A 385 -22.99 -20.64 6.56
N ILE A 386 -22.83 -19.54 7.30
CA ILE A 386 -23.93 -18.78 7.90
C ILE A 386 -24.44 -17.66 6.99
N ARG A 387 -23.64 -17.19 6.02
CA ARG A 387 -24.07 -16.23 5.00
C ARG A 387 -23.42 -16.56 3.64
N TYR A 388 -24.04 -16.06 2.58
CA TYR A 388 -23.59 -16.25 1.19
C TYR A 388 -23.66 -14.91 0.47
N MET A 389 -22.53 -14.25 0.23
CA MET A 389 -22.55 -12.92 -0.38
C MET A 389 -23.04 -12.95 -1.82
N TYR A 390 -22.80 -14.02 -2.58
CA TYR A 390 -23.28 -14.17 -3.95
C TYR A 390 -24.80 -14.42 -4.07
N ASN A 391 -25.44 -14.94 -3.01
CA ASN A 391 -26.87 -15.19 -2.95
C ASN A 391 -27.37 -15.29 -1.49
N PRO A 392 -27.58 -14.15 -0.79
CA PRO A 392 -27.95 -14.12 0.63
C PRO A 392 -29.15 -15.00 1.01
N SER A 393 -30.11 -15.17 0.12
CA SER A 393 -31.32 -15.97 0.35
C SER A 393 -31.06 -17.46 0.60
N LEU A 394 -29.87 -17.97 0.29
CA LEU A 394 -29.46 -19.33 0.68
C LEU A 394 -29.39 -19.51 2.20
N ALA A 395 -29.10 -18.42 2.95
CA ALA A 395 -29.15 -18.38 4.40
C ALA A 395 -30.48 -17.83 4.95
N GLY A 396 -31.41 -17.43 4.08
CA GLY A 396 -32.68 -16.80 4.47
C GLY A 396 -32.65 -15.27 4.53
N ASP A 397 -31.53 -14.64 4.15
CA ASP A 397 -31.38 -13.19 4.12
C ASP A 397 -31.92 -12.56 2.84
N ASP A 398 -32.27 -11.27 2.88
CA ASP A 398 -32.79 -10.58 1.72
C ASP A 398 -31.67 -10.32 0.68
N ASN A 399 -31.83 -10.81 -0.55
CA ASN A 399 -30.94 -10.48 -1.67
C ASN A 399 -30.98 -9.00 -2.06
N CYS A 400 -32.08 -8.31 -1.74
CA CYS A 400 -32.44 -7.02 -2.33
C CYS A 400 -32.73 -6.00 -1.24
N TYR A 401 -32.27 -4.76 -1.44
CA TYR A 401 -32.63 -3.66 -0.58
C TYR A 401 -34.13 -3.37 -0.65
N SER A 402 -34.74 -3.14 0.51
CA SER A 402 -36.12 -2.71 0.63
C SER A 402 -36.29 -1.70 1.76
N SER A 403 -37.48 -1.11 1.90
CA SER A 403 -37.78 -0.21 3.02
C SER A 403 -37.72 -0.90 4.38
N ARG A 404 -37.68 -2.24 4.45
CA ARG A 404 -37.56 -3.02 5.69
C ARG A 404 -36.12 -3.19 6.15
N THR A 405 -35.16 -3.11 5.22
CA THR A 405 -33.73 -3.40 5.49
C THR A 405 -33.17 -2.61 6.68
N PRO A 406 -33.41 -1.29 6.83
CA PRO A 406 -32.87 -0.53 7.97
C PRO A 406 -33.44 -0.92 9.34
N THR A 407 -34.51 -1.71 9.38
CA THR A 407 -35.21 -2.13 10.61
C THR A 407 -35.14 -3.64 10.87
N GLN A 408 -34.46 -4.38 10.00
CA GLN A 408 -34.22 -5.81 10.21
C GLN A 408 -33.21 -6.03 11.34
N GLU A 409 -33.16 -7.27 11.83
CA GLU A 409 -32.03 -7.77 12.60
C GLU A 409 -30.74 -7.54 11.78
N VAL A 410 -29.64 -7.14 12.44
CA VAL A 410 -28.49 -6.55 11.75
C VAL A 410 -27.77 -7.53 10.81
N HIS A 411 -27.74 -8.82 11.14
CA HIS A 411 -27.13 -9.85 10.30
C HIS A 411 -28.01 -10.09 9.07
N ALA A 412 -29.33 -10.21 9.26
CA ALA A 412 -30.25 -10.31 8.13
C ALA A 412 -30.23 -9.05 7.23
N ALA A 413 -30.00 -7.89 7.83
CA ALA A 413 -29.88 -6.62 7.10
C ALA A 413 -28.60 -6.51 6.25
N ALA A 414 -27.60 -7.39 6.45
CA ALA A 414 -26.34 -7.41 5.69
C ALA A 414 -26.52 -7.88 4.24
N GLY A 415 -27.53 -8.73 3.99
CA GLY A 415 -27.74 -9.43 2.71
C GLY A 415 -27.61 -8.54 1.46
N PRO A 416 -28.33 -7.40 1.36
CA PRO A 416 -28.24 -6.54 0.18
C PRO A 416 -26.85 -5.94 -0.05
N GLY A 417 -26.10 -5.67 1.03
CA GLY A 417 -24.72 -5.15 0.96
C GLY A 417 -23.74 -6.22 0.52
N ASN A 418 -23.86 -7.42 1.09
CA ASN A 418 -23.05 -8.58 0.70
C ASN A 418 -23.22 -8.88 -0.79
N HIS A 419 -24.47 -8.91 -1.25
CA HIS A 419 -24.82 -9.12 -2.65
C HIS A 419 -24.30 -8.02 -3.56
N TRP A 420 -24.36 -6.75 -3.12
CA TRP A 420 -23.77 -5.65 -3.86
C TRP A 420 -22.26 -5.81 -4.03
N PHE A 421 -21.56 -6.15 -2.95
CA PHE A 421 -20.10 -6.27 -2.98
C PHE A 421 -19.67 -7.42 -3.89
N TYR A 422 -20.35 -8.57 -3.80
CA TYR A 422 -20.11 -9.69 -4.71
C TYR A 422 -20.30 -9.27 -6.19
N LEU A 423 -21.43 -8.63 -6.52
CA LEU A 423 -21.69 -8.18 -7.90
C LEU A 423 -20.71 -7.11 -8.38
N LEU A 424 -20.19 -6.27 -7.49
CA LEU A 424 -19.13 -5.32 -7.82
C LEU A 424 -17.80 -6.05 -8.08
N ALA A 425 -17.43 -6.99 -7.22
CA ALA A 425 -16.13 -7.68 -7.29
C ALA A 425 -16.08 -8.70 -8.44
N GLU A 426 -17.08 -9.57 -8.54
CA GLU A 426 -17.11 -10.73 -9.46
C GLU A 426 -18.05 -10.52 -10.65
N GLY A 427 -19.13 -9.77 -10.45
CA GLY A 427 -20.19 -9.62 -11.45
C GLY A 427 -21.20 -10.77 -11.40
N THR A 428 -21.99 -10.91 -12.47
CA THR A 428 -23.12 -11.86 -12.48
C THR A 428 -22.72 -13.28 -12.84
N ASN A 429 -21.67 -13.45 -13.64
CA ASN A 429 -21.24 -14.76 -14.16
C ASN A 429 -19.71 -14.77 -14.32
N PRO A 430 -18.97 -14.84 -13.21
CA PRO A 430 -17.51 -14.78 -13.25
C PRO A 430 -16.92 -16.08 -13.81
N ALA A 431 -15.74 -15.96 -14.45
CA ALA A 431 -15.06 -17.08 -15.09
C ALA A 431 -13.98 -17.74 -14.20
N ASN A 432 -13.79 -17.23 -12.99
CA ASN A 432 -12.73 -17.65 -12.05
C ASN A 432 -13.18 -18.77 -11.09
N GLY A 433 -14.34 -19.39 -11.33
CA GLY A 433 -14.89 -20.45 -10.48
C GLY A 433 -15.82 -19.98 -9.38
N GLN A 434 -15.97 -18.67 -9.17
CA GLN A 434 -16.94 -18.14 -8.21
C GLN A 434 -18.40 -18.36 -8.68
N PRO A 435 -19.38 -18.47 -7.75
CA PRO A 435 -20.76 -18.81 -8.11
C PRO A 435 -21.47 -17.74 -8.95
N ALA A 436 -22.23 -18.14 -9.97
CA ALA A 436 -23.09 -17.17 -10.66
C ALA A 436 -24.08 -16.51 -9.69
N SER A 437 -24.29 -15.20 -9.85
CA SER A 437 -25.13 -14.40 -8.97
C SER A 437 -26.30 -13.76 -9.72
N THR A 438 -27.42 -13.61 -9.01
CA THR A 438 -28.66 -13.09 -9.57
C THR A 438 -28.73 -11.57 -9.41
N ARG A 439 -29.75 -10.93 -9.99
CA ARG A 439 -30.01 -9.50 -9.81
C ARG A 439 -31.46 -9.32 -9.40
N CYS A 440 -31.70 -8.39 -8.50
CA CYS A 440 -33.04 -7.96 -8.10
C CYS A 440 -33.69 -7.07 -9.16
N SER A 441 -32.88 -6.28 -9.87
CA SER A 441 -33.35 -5.35 -10.89
C SER A 441 -32.32 -5.09 -11.99
N GLY A 442 -32.77 -4.47 -13.08
CA GLY A 442 -31.96 -4.18 -14.26
C GLY A 442 -31.85 -5.35 -15.23
N SER A 443 -31.16 -5.13 -16.36
CA SER A 443 -30.90 -6.14 -17.38
C SER A 443 -29.41 -6.19 -17.73
N GLY A 444 -28.98 -7.30 -18.33
CA GLY A 444 -27.59 -7.52 -18.76
C GLY A 444 -26.69 -8.09 -17.67
N ALA A 445 -25.53 -8.61 -18.09
CA ALA A 445 -24.49 -9.09 -17.19
C ALA A 445 -23.70 -7.91 -16.60
N ILE A 446 -23.26 -8.06 -15.35
CA ILE A 446 -22.26 -7.18 -14.74
C ILE A 446 -20.92 -7.91 -14.85
N THR A 447 -19.89 -7.20 -15.32
CA THR A 447 -18.51 -7.65 -15.21
C THR A 447 -17.91 -7.03 -13.96
N GLY A 448 -17.41 -7.86 -13.05
CA GLY A 448 -16.80 -7.40 -11.81
C GLY A 448 -15.49 -6.64 -12.03
N VAL A 449 -15.13 -5.81 -11.05
CA VAL A 449 -13.88 -5.02 -11.04
C VAL A 449 -12.72 -5.73 -10.32
N GLY A 450 -12.96 -6.92 -9.78
CA GLY A 450 -12.06 -7.66 -8.91
C GLY A 450 -12.16 -7.22 -7.45
N ILE A 451 -11.97 -8.16 -6.53
CA ILE A 451 -12.14 -7.94 -5.08
C ILE A 451 -11.25 -6.81 -4.54
N GLN A 452 -9.97 -6.76 -4.92
CA GLN A 452 -9.05 -5.70 -4.47
C GLN A 452 -9.57 -4.30 -4.83
N THR A 453 -10.05 -4.11 -6.07
CA THR A 453 -10.60 -2.83 -6.52
C THR A 453 -11.92 -2.52 -5.80
N ALA A 454 -12.78 -3.52 -5.62
CA ALA A 454 -14.04 -3.38 -4.89
C ALA A 454 -13.81 -2.96 -3.42
N THR A 455 -12.87 -3.62 -2.73
CA THR A 455 -12.47 -3.27 -1.35
C THR A 455 -11.90 -1.86 -1.29
N LYS A 456 -11.10 -1.43 -2.27
CA LYS A 456 -10.58 -0.06 -2.33
C LYS A 456 -11.68 0.99 -2.54
N ILE A 457 -12.64 0.71 -3.41
CA ILE A 457 -13.82 1.58 -3.60
C ILE A 457 -14.59 1.70 -2.28
N PHE A 458 -14.84 0.58 -1.62
CA PHE A 458 -15.59 0.48 -0.37
C PHE A 458 -14.88 1.18 0.80
N TYR A 459 -13.59 0.92 1.01
CA TYR A 459 -12.82 1.54 2.08
C TYR A 459 -12.76 3.07 1.94
N ASN A 460 -12.46 3.58 0.74
CA ASN A 460 -12.50 5.01 0.47
C ASN A 460 -13.90 5.62 0.74
N ALA A 461 -14.97 4.84 0.53
CA ALA A 461 -16.33 5.24 0.89
C ALA A 461 -16.53 5.33 2.40
N MET A 462 -15.99 4.38 3.18
CA MET A 462 -16.00 4.43 4.65
C MET A 462 -15.27 5.67 5.19
N LEU A 463 -14.24 6.16 4.50
CA LEU A 463 -13.56 7.40 4.90
C LEU A 463 -14.42 8.67 4.73
N MET A 464 -15.55 8.58 4.02
CA MET A 464 -16.56 9.65 3.89
C MET A 464 -17.74 9.46 4.85
N LYS A 465 -17.71 8.42 5.68
CA LYS A 465 -18.81 8.03 6.56
C LYS A 465 -19.09 9.10 7.62
N THR A 466 -20.34 9.11 8.06
CA THR A 466 -20.81 9.92 9.20
C THR A 466 -21.64 9.03 10.11
N SER A 467 -21.95 9.51 11.32
CA SER A 467 -22.75 8.79 12.33
C SER A 467 -24.20 8.48 11.94
N SER A 468 -24.59 8.81 10.71
CA SER A 468 -25.89 8.58 10.08
C SER A 468 -25.74 7.80 8.78
N SER A 469 -24.79 6.86 8.73
CA SER A 469 -24.60 5.92 7.62
C SER A 469 -25.85 5.08 7.36
N SER A 470 -26.02 4.70 6.09
CA SER A 470 -27.11 3.87 5.59
C SER A 470 -26.75 3.34 4.21
N TYR A 471 -27.50 2.36 3.70
CA TYR A 471 -27.37 1.87 2.33
C TYR A 471 -27.41 3.00 1.28
N LEU A 472 -28.32 3.96 1.45
CA LEU A 472 -28.46 5.10 0.55
C LEU A 472 -27.20 5.97 0.52
N LYS A 473 -26.55 6.15 1.67
CA LYS A 473 -25.30 6.92 1.75
C LYS A 473 -24.09 6.12 1.26
N TYR A 474 -24.02 4.82 1.58
CA TYR A 474 -22.98 3.94 1.04
C TYR A 474 -23.02 3.90 -0.48
N ARG A 475 -24.22 3.94 -1.10
CA ARG A 475 -24.35 4.16 -2.54
C ARG A 475 -23.67 5.44 -2.99
N THR A 476 -24.05 6.59 -2.43
CA THR A 476 -23.44 7.88 -2.81
C THR A 476 -21.92 7.92 -2.58
N TRP A 477 -21.44 7.39 -1.46
CA TRP A 477 -20.03 7.39 -1.09
C TRP A 477 -19.20 6.47 -1.98
N THR A 478 -19.66 5.25 -2.26
CA THR A 478 -18.95 4.32 -3.15
C THR A 478 -18.93 4.83 -4.60
N LEU A 479 -20.00 5.47 -5.08
CA LEU A 479 -19.98 6.15 -6.38
C LEU A 479 -18.99 7.32 -6.42
N THR A 480 -18.91 8.10 -5.35
CA THR A 480 -17.93 9.20 -5.21
C THR A 480 -16.50 8.65 -5.24
N SER A 481 -16.26 7.58 -4.48
CA SER A 481 -14.98 6.87 -4.42
C SER A 481 -14.58 6.30 -5.79
N ALA A 482 -15.47 5.56 -6.44
CA ALA A 482 -15.22 4.97 -7.75
C ALA A 482 -14.90 6.01 -8.82
N LYS A 483 -15.62 7.15 -8.83
CA LYS A 483 -15.32 8.28 -9.72
C LYS A 483 -13.95 8.91 -9.43
N ALA A 484 -13.56 9.01 -8.17
CA ALA A 484 -12.26 9.57 -7.80
C ALA A 484 -11.09 8.66 -8.19
N LEU A 485 -11.30 7.35 -8.15
CA LEU A 485 -10.31 6.32 -8.51
C LEU A 485 -10.13 6.16 -10.03
N ASP A 486 -11.16 6.50 -10.82
CA ASP A 486 -11.17 6.27 -12.26
C ASP A 486 -11.83 7.42 -13.02
N SER A 487 -10.99 8.16 -13.76
CA SER A 487 -11.42 9.29 -14.60
C SER A 487 -12.22 8.89 -15.84
N THR A 488 -12.21 7.60 -16.23
CA THR A 488 -12.94 7.08 -17.39
C THR A 488 -14.41 6.77 -17.11
N CYS A 489 -14.82 6.83 -15.85
CA CYS A 489 -16.13 6.43 -15.34
C CYS A 489 -16.43 4.92 -15.41
N GLY A 490 -15.48 4.07 -15.75
CA GLY A 490 -15.66 2.61 -15.77
C GLY A 490 -16.03 2.07 -14.39
N LEU A 491 -15.21 2.35 -13.38
CA LEU A 491 -15.49 1.94 -11.99
C LEU A 491 -16.81 2.53 -11.50
N PHE A 492 -17.06 3.82 -11.77
CA PHE A 492 -18.30 4.49 -11.41
C PHE A 492 -19.53 3.76 -11.99
N ASN A 493 -19.49 3.40 -13.27
CA ASN A 493 -20.59 2.74 -13.95
C ASN A 493 -20.83 1.32 -13.42
N THR A 494 -19.77 0.55 -13.14
CA THR A 494 -19.92 -0.79 -12.55
C THR A 494 -20.43 -0.73 -11.11
N THR A 495 -19.91 0.18 -10.27
CA THR A 495 -20.43 0.43 -8.92
C THR A 495 -21.91 0.81 -8.94
N LYS A 496 -22.31 1.69 -9.87
CA LYS A 496 -23.71 2.06 -10.08
C LYS A 496 -24.56 0.84 -10.48
N ALA A 497 -24.09 0.07 -11.46
CA ALA A 497 -24.80 -1.11 -11.95
C ALA A 497 -25.00 -2.17 -10.86
N ALA A 498 -24.01 -2.38 -9.99
CA ALA A 498 -24.10 -3.27 -8.83
C ALA A 498 -25.15 -2.76 -7.81
N TRP A 499 -25.18 -1.46 -7.48
CA TRP A 499 -26.20 -0.94 -6.56
C TRP A 499 -27.61 -1.02 -7.14
N ASP A 500 -27.76 -0.74 -8.44
CA ASP A 500 -29.02 -0.90 -9.15
C ASP A 500 -29.44 -2.39 -9.13
N ALA A 501 -28.49 -3.31 -9.27
CA ALA A 501 -28.76 -4.75 -9.26
C ALA A 501 -29.32 -5.26 -7.94
N VAL A 502 -29.01 -4.62 -6.81
CA VAL A 502 -29.57 -4.94 -5.49
C VAL A 502 -30.70 -4.00 -5.06
N SER A 503 -31.26 -3.23 -5.99
CA SER A 503 -32.41 -2.35 -5.77
C SER A 503 -32.19 -1.19 -4.79
N VAL A 504 -30.95 -0.76 -4.54
CA VAL A 504 -30.70 0.48 -3.78
C VAL A 504 -30.98 1.68 -4.69
N PRO A 505 -31.97 2.54 -4.40
CA PRO A 505 -32.38 3.58 -5.32
C PRO A 505 -31.32 4.68 -5.48
N ALA A 506 -31.27 5.29 -6.68
CA ALA A 506 -30.44 6.46 -6.93
C ALA A 506 -30.81 7.61 -5.98
N GLN A 507 -29.79 8.32 -5.49
CA GLN A 507 -29.95 9.47 -4.60
C GLN A 507 -29.74 10.77 -5.35
N SER A 508 -30.38 11.85 -4.90
CA SER A 508 -30.15 13.19 -5.45
C SER A 508 -28.71 13.67 -5.26
N ALA A 509 -28.01 13.13 -4.25
CA ALA A 509 -26.61 13.43 -3.96
C ALA A 509 -25.62 12.49 -4.67
N ASP A 510 -26.08 11.49 -5.43
CA ASP A 510 -25.17 10.64 -6.21
C ASP A 510 -24.38 11.53 -7.19
N PRO A 511 -23.03 11.39 -7.24
CA PRO A 511 -22.26 12.15 -8.21
C PRO A 511 -22.60 11.68 -9.62
N THR A 512 -22.49 12.59 -10.59
CA THR A 512 -22.52 12.21 -12.00
C THR A 512 -21.10 12.02 -12.52
N CYS A 513 -20.92 11.06 -13.42
CA CYS A 513 -19.67 10.87 -14.12
C CYS A 513 -19.94 11.00 -15.63
N THR A 514 -19.49 12.12 -16.20
CA THR A 514 -19.48 12.34 -17.64
C THR A 514 -18.01 12.30 -18.05
N GLY A 515 -17.58 11.17 -18.60
CA GLY A 515 -16.26 11.10 -19.23
C GLY A 515 -16.17 12.19 -20.29
N GLY A 516 -15.08 12.95 -20.31
CA GLY A 516 -14.89 14.03 -21.28
C GLY A 516 -15.11 13.53 -22.70
N GLY A 517 -16.28 13.86 -23.26
CA GLY A 517 -16.60 13.55 -24.65
C GLY A 517 -16.13 14.68 -25.56
N THR A 518 -15.38 14.35 -26.61
CA THR A 518 -15.45 15.16 -27.84
C THR A 518 -16.83 14.88 -28.45
N GLY A 519 -17.69 15.90 -28.38
CA GLY A 519 -19.13 15.74 -28.45
C GLY A 519 -19.72 15.43 -29.82
N SER A 520 -21.01 15.12 -29.78
CA SER A 520 -21.96 15.51 -30.83
C SER A 520 -23.36 15.60 -30.20
N PRO A 521 -24.18 16.62 -30.53
CA PRO A 521 -25.41 16.93 -29.82
C PRO A 521 -26.55 15.95 -30.17
N THR A 522 -27.41 15.67 -29.20
CA THR A 522 -28.70 14.96 -29.37
C THR A 522 -29.78 15.86 -30.00
N PRO A 523 -30.96 15.36 -30.42
CA PRO A 523 -31.36 13.99 -30.79
C PRO A 523 -32.10 13.93 -32.15
N SER A 524 -32.01 12.81 -32.89
CA SER A 524 -33.10 12.41 -33.78
C SER A 524 -33.16 10.89 -33.94
N SER A 525 -34.38 10.38 -33.82
CA SER A 525 -34.77 8.98 -33.92
C SER A 525 -34.65 8.43 -35.34
N SER A 526 -33.95 7.30 -35.53
CA SER A 526 -34.36 6.24 -36.45
C SER A 526 -33.47 5.00 -36.34
N THR A 527 -34.11 3.85 -36.32
CA THR A 527 -33.63 2.46 -36.31
C THR A 527 -32.75 2.07 -37.51
N SER A 528 -31.59 1.42 -37.29
CA SER A 528 -31.10 0.24 -38.07
C SER A 528 -29.69 -0.22 -37.62
N ASN A 529 -29.49 -1.55 -37.56
CA ASN A 529 -28.32 -2.36 -37.14
C ASN A 529 -26.88 -1.81 -37.41
N PRO A 530 -25.88 -2.09 -36.54
CA PRO A 530 -24.46 -1.84 -36.83
C PRO A 530 -23.79 -2.95 -37.69
N PRO A 531 -22.84 -2.61 -38.59
CA PRO A 531 -22.03 -3.56 -39.35
C PRO A 531 -20.80 -4.06 -38.55
N THR A 532 -20.32 -5.24 -38.91
CA THR A 532 -19.15 -5.94 -38.35
C THR A 532 -17.84 -5.21 -38.63
N GLY A 533 -17.18 -4.64 -37.60
CA GLY A 533 -15.83 -4.06 -37.70
C GLY A 533 -14.74 -5.13 -37.68
N SER A 534 -13.66 -4.92 -38.45
CA SER A 534 -12.47 -5.78 -38.45
C SER A 534 -11.72 -5.71 -37.12
N CYS A 535 -11.33 -6.86 -36.57
CA CYS A 535 -10.65 -7.02 -35.28
C CYS A 535 -9.15 -6.66 -35.36
N SER A 536 -8.82 -5.45 -35.81
CA SER A 536 -7.44 -4.99 -35.92
C SER A 536 -7.30 -3.53 -35.54
N GLY A 537 -6.12 -3.13 -35.08
CA GLY A 537 -5.78 -1.75 -34.77
C GLY A 537 -4.31 -1.48 -35.05
N THR A 538 -3.96 -0.21 -35.27
CA THR A 538 -2.59 0.26 -35.46
C THR A 538 -2.36 1.47 -34.59
N ASN A 539 -1.25 1.50 -33.85
CA ASN A 539 -0.75 2.71 -33.22
C ASN A 539 0.57 3.10 -33.90
N GLY A 540 0.57 4.25 -34.56
CA GLY A 540 1.74 4.83 -35.23
C GLY A 540 2.30 6.07 -34.51
N THR A 541 2.00 6.20 -33.21
CA THR A 541 2.56 7.28 -32.38
C THR A 541 3.91 6.85 -31.86
N ASP A 542 4.92 7.70 -32.07
CA ASP A 542 6.26 7.45 -31.55
C ASP A 542 6.24 7.42 -30.02
N VAL A 543 6.77 6.34 -29.42
CA VAL A 543 6.99 6.22 -27.96
C VAL A 543 8.46 6.00 -27.70
N THR A 544 9.13 7.00 -27.11
CA THR A 544 10.56 6.96 -26.77
C THR A 544 10.85 5.80 -25.83
N VAL A 545 11.85 4.99 -26.18
CA VAL A 545 12.40 3.93 -25.34
C VAL A 545 13.70 4.47 -24.72
N PRO A 546 13.74 4.72 -23.40
CA PRO A 546 14.93 5.22 -22.73
C PRO A 546 16.01 4.14 -22.58
N ASP A 547 17.28 4.54 -22.75
CA ASP A 547 18.48 3.70 -22.58
C ASP A 547 18.53 3.09 -21.17
N ALA A 548 18.73 1.76 -21.08
CA ALA A 548 18.69 0.98 -19.84
C ALA A 548 17.56 1.37 -18.86
N GLY A 549 16.42 1.81 -19.40
CA GLY A 549 15.37 2.46 -18.65
C GLY A 549 14.20 1.56 -18.27
N SER A 550 13.18 2.18 -17.68
CA SER A 550 11.91 1.49 -17.43
C SER A 550 11.20 1.15 -18.74
N ALA A 551 10.49 0.01 -18.75
CA ALA A 551 9.68 -0.38 -19.89
C ALA A 551 8.61 0.67 -20.20
N VAL A 552 8.43 0.97 -21.48
CA VAL A 552 7.40 1.88 -21.99
C VAL A 552 6.27 1.09 -22.64
N TYR A 553 5.10 1.72 -22.76
CA TYR A 553 3.90 1.10 -23.30
C TYR A 553 3.34 1.93 -24.45
N SER A 554 2.93 1.26 -25.52
CA SER A 554 2.14 1.82 -26.61
C SER A 554 0.84 1.04 -26.72
N ASP A 555 -0.30 1.72 -26.68
CA ASP A 555 -1.61 1.09 -26.50
C ASP A 555 -2.43 1.08 -27.80
N ILE A 556 -3.16 -0.01 -28.07
CA ILE A 556 -4.18 -0.12 -29.11
C ILE A 556 -5.49 -0.55 -28.43
N ALA A 557 -6.52 0.29 -28.55
CA ALA A 557 -7.87 -0.08 -28.15
C ALA A 557 -8.59 -0.78 -29.31
N ILE A 558 -8.94 -2.05 -29.13
CA ILE A 558 -9.80 -2.78 -30.07
C ILE A 558 -11.23 -2.76 -29.50
N SER A 559 -12.18 -2.33 -30.33
CA SER A 559 -13.59 -2.29 -29.99
C SER A 559 -14.43 -2.80 -31.17
N GLY A 560 -15.68 -3.19 -30.91
CA GLY A 560 -16.58 -3.73 -31.94
C GLY A 560 -16.24 -5.15 -32.43
N CYS A 561 -15.24 -5.80 -31.83
CA CYS A 561 -14.85 -7.18 -32.08
C CYS A 561 -15.28 -8.09 -30.92
N ALA A 562 -16.60 -8.38 -30.84
CA ALA A 562 -17.19 -9.18 -29.77
C ALA A 562 -16.93 -10.69 -29.96
N ARG A 563 -15.65 -11.10 -29.99
CA ARG A 563 -15.19 -12.49 -30.02
C ARG A 563 -13.83 -12.61 -29.31
N ASN A 564 -13.39 -13.84 -29.07
CA ASN A 564 -11.99 -14.07 -28.72
C ASN A 564 -11.09 -13.82 -29.93
N ALA A 565 -9.84 -13.46 -29.64
CA ALA A 565 -8.81 -13.35 -30.65
C ALA A 565 -8.48 -14.72 -31.28
N SER A 566 -7.75 -14.70 -32.38
CA SER A 566 -7.39 -15.89 -33.14
C SER A 566 -6.15 -16.55 -32.56
N SER A 567 -6.05 -17.87 -32.71
CA SER A 567 -4.81 -18.60 -32.44
C SER A 567 -3.68 -18.25 -33.42
N THR A 568 -4.00 -17.52 -34.49
CA THR A 568 -3.07 -17.03 -35.52
C THR A 568 -3.01 -15.50 -35.56
N SER A 569 -3.34 -14.84 -34.45
CA SER A 569 -3.26 -13.37 -34.33
C SER A 569 -1.85 -12.86 -34.63
N THR A 570 -1.75 -11.71 -35.29
CA THR A 570 -0.48 -11.13 -35.72
C THR A 570 -0.19 -9.79 -35.04
N VAL A 571 1.08 -9.59 -34.68
CA VAL A 571 1.61 -8.34 -34.12
C VAL A 571 2.75 -7.88 -35.02
N ALA A 572 2.47 -6.93 -35.91
CA ALA A 572 3.49 -6.28 -36.72
C ALA A 572 4.09 -5.14 -35.90
N VAL A 573 5.41 -5.15 -35.68
CA VAL A 573 6.11 -4.10 -34.93
C VAL A 573 7.16 -3.44 -35.82
N ASN A 574 7.31 -2.14 -35.63
CA ASN A 574 8.35 -1.31 -36.19
C ASN A 574 8.91 -0.44 -35.05
N ILE A 575 10.10 -0.78 -34.56
CA ILE A 575 10.80 -0.09 -33.48
C ILE A 575 12.15 0.36 -34.02
N VAL A 576 12.44 1.65 -33.91
CA VAL A 576 13.73 2.20 -34.29
C VAL A 576 14.69 2.08 -33.11
N HIS A 577 15.85 1.44 -33.31
CA HIS A 577 16.87 1.23 -32.28
C HIS A 577 18.23 0.94 -32.93
N THR A 578 19.33 1.47 -32.40
CA THR A 578 20.67 1.26 -32.98
C THR A 578 21.29 -0.10 -32.64
N TYR A 579 20.72 -0.82 -31.66
CA TYR A 579 21.09 -2.21 -31.37
C TYR A 579 19.86 -3.02 -30.95
N ARG A 580 19.22 -3.75 -31.88
CA ARG A 580 17.92 -4.39 -31.58
C ARG A 580 18.01 -5.51 -30.53
N GLY A 581 19.20 -6.03 -30.30
CA GLY A 581 19.50 -7.05 -29.30
C GLY A 581 19.17 -6.63 -27.87
N ASP A 582 19.13 -5.33 -27.59
CA ASP A 582 18.91 -4.85 -26.22
C ASP A 582 17.43 -4.79 -25.82
N LEU A 583 16.56 -4.86 -26.83
CA LEU A 583 15.13 -4.73 -26.63
C LEU A 583 14.48 -6.03 -26.17
N ARG A 584 13.75 -5.93 -25.05
CA ARG A 584 12.69 -6.88 -24.68
C ARG A 584 11.35 -6.33 -25.17
N VAL A 585 10.63 -7.10 -25.97
CA VAL A 585 9.33 -6.71 -26.54
C VAL A 585 8.28 -7.74 -26.14
N ASP A 586 7.24 -7.28 -25.45
CA ASP A 586 6.08 -8.09 -25.08
C ASP A 586 4.78 -7.47 -25.59
N LEU A 587 3.80 -8.32 -25.88
CA LEU A 587 2.40 -7.92 -26.00
C LEU A 587 1.70 -8.19 -24.65
N VAL A 588 0.97 -7.21 -24.15
CA VAL A 588 0.12 -7.33 -22.96
C VAL A 588 -1.33 -7.32 -23.41
N ALA A 589 -2.04 -8.40 -23.09
CA ALA A 589 -3.47 -8.55 -23.37
C ALA A 589 -4.33 -7.72 -22.41
N PRO A 590 -5.62 -7.48 -22.71
CA PRO A 590 -6.50 -6.67 -21.86
C PRO A 590 -6.68 -7.19 -20.44
N ASN A 591 -6.53 -8.50 -20.23
CA ASN A 591 -6.56 -9.16 -18.91
C ASN A 591 -5.20 -9.11 -18.16
N GLY A 592 -4.17 -8.51 -18.76
CA GLY A 592 -2.82 -8.44 -18.19
C GLY A 592 -1.89 -9.59 -18.56
N THR A 593 -2.35 -10.62 -19.30
CA THR A 593 -1.50 -11.73 -19.77
C THR A 593 -0.40 -11.19 -20.68
N VAL A 594 0.84 -11.63 -20.45
CA VAL A 594 2.02 -11.16 -21.16
C VAL A 594 2.53 -12.22 -22.14
N TYR A 595 2.63 -11.85 -23.41
CA TYR A 595 3.17 -12.68 -24.48
C TYR A 595 4.50 -12.12 -24.96
N ASN A 596 5.60 -12.82 -24.68
CA ASN A 596 6.91 -12.39 -25.17
C ASN A 596 7.00 -12.50 -26.70
N LEU A 597 7.25 -11.39 -27.37
CA LEU A 597 7.45 -11.32 -28.83
C LEU A 597 8.93 -11.45 -29.18
N LYS A 598 9.79 -10.75 -28.44
CA LYS A 598 11.25 -10.80 -28.56
C LYS A 598 11.90 -10.75 -27.17
N ALA A 599 12.88 -11.62 -26.97
CA ALA A 599 13.81 -11.55 -25.85
C ALA A 599 15.07 -10.78 -26.26
N THR A 600 15.81 -10.29 -25.26
CA THR A 600 17.11 -9.66 -25.48
C THR A 600 18.13 -10.69 -26.00
N SER A 601 19.13 -10.22 -26.74
CA SER A 601 20.18 -11.05 -27.31
C SER A 601 21.44 -10.22 -27.53
N SER A 602 22.50 -10.51 -26.77
CA SER A 602 23.79 -9.81 -26.86
C SER A 602 24.50 -9.99 -28.22
N THR A 603 24.06 -10.93 -29.05
CA THR A 603 24.63 -11.21 -30.38
C THR A 603 23.80 -10.68 -31.54
N ASP A 604 22.66 -10.03 -31.28
CA ASP A 604 21.76 -9.46 -32.31
C ASP A 604 22.04 -7.97 -32.51
N SER A 605 23.17 -7.67 -33.16
CA SER A 605 23.71 -6.31 -33.29
C SER A 605 23.15 -5.50 -34.46
N ALA A 606 22.02 -5.91 -35.03
CA ALA A 606 21.42 -5.19 -36.16
C ALA A 606 20.48 -4.09 -35.69
N ASP A 607 20.38 -2.99 -36.44
CA ASP A 607 19.47 -1.88 -36.14
C ASP A 607 18.00 -2.27 -36.32
N ASN A 608 17.10 -1.74 -35.48
CA ASN A 608 15.63 -1.73 -35.59
C ASN A 608 14.93 -3.09 -35.47
N VAL A 609 13.75 -3.13 -34.87
CA VAL A 609 12.87 -4.30 -34.92
C VAL A 609 11.73 -4.01 -35.89
N ALA A 610 11.84 -4.53 -37.12
CA ALA A 610 10.79 -4.46 -38.14
C ALA A 610 10.38 -5.89 -38.54
N THR A 611 9.36 -6.44 -37.88
CA THR A 611 8.93 -7.82 -38.09
C THR A 611 7.47 -8.04 -37.68
N THR A 612 6.88 -9.16 -38.08
CA THR A 612 5.54 -9.58 -37.65
C THR A 612 5.63 -10.88 -36.87
N TYR A 613 5.08 -10.87 -35.65
CA TYR A 613 4.99 -12.04 -34.79
C TYR A 613 3.60 -12.64 -34.85
N THR A 614 3.49 -13.97 -34.93
CA THR A 614 2.22 -14.69 -34.76
C THR A 614 2.15 -15.24 -33.35
N LYS A 615 1.04 -14.99 -32.64
CA LYS A 615 0.80 -15.50 -31.29
C LYS A 615 -0.58 -16.13 -31.19
N ASN A 616 -0.65 -17.22 -30.40
CA ASN A 616 -1.93 -17.79 -30.04
C ASN A 616 -2.56 -16.95 -28.93
N LEU A 617 -3.57 -16.16 -29.31
CA LEU A 617 -4.31 -15.28 -28.40
C LEU A 617 -5.75 -15.78 -28.20
N SER A 618 -6.08 -17.04 -28.53
CA SER A 618 -7.48 -17.49 -28.52
C SER A 618 -8.13 -17.59 -27.14
N GLY A 619 -7.33 -17.50 -26.07
CA GLY A 619 -7.81 -17.34 -24.70
C GLY A 619 -8.19 -15.90 -24.34
N GLU A 620 -7.86 -14.93 -25.20
CA GLU A 620 -8.01 -13.51 -24.94
C GLU A 620 -9.24 -12.94 -25.64
N ALA A 621 -9.99 -12.09 -24.94
CA ALA A 621 -11.04 -11.31 -25.57
C ALA A 621 -10.39 -10.35 -26.58
N ALA A 622 -10.92 -10.28 -27.81
CA ALA A 622 -10.33 -9.41 -28.82
C ALA A 622 -10.55 -7.93 -28.48
N ASN A 623 -11.70 -7.60 -27.88
CA ASN A 623 -11.99 -6.27 -27.38
C ASN A 623 -11.19 -5.96 -26.10
N GLY A 624 -10.65 -4.75 -26.04
CA GLY A 624 -9.92 -4.25 -24.90
C GLY A 624 -8.66 -3.49 -25.33
N THR A 625 -7.94 -2.99 -24.33
CA THR A 625 -6.67 -2.30 -24.55
C THR A 625 -5.54 -3.30 -24.58
N TRP A 626 -4.95 -3.48 -25.76
CA TRP A 626 -3.73 -4.23 -25.96
C TRP A 626 -2.54 -3.29 -25.87
N ARG A 627 -1.46 -3.71 -25.20
CA ARG A 627 -0.27 -2.86 -25.04
C ARG A 627 0.96 -3.55 -25.61
N LEU A 628 1.74 -2.83 -26.42
CA LEU A 628 3.10 -3.21 -26.72
C LEU A 628 4.01 -2.65 -25.63
N LYS A 629 4.62 -3.54 -24.86
CA LYS A 629 5.60 -3.22 -23.82
C LYS A 629 6.99 -3.37 -24.41
N VAL A 630 7.77 -2.30 -24.44
CA VAL A 630 9.15 -2.30 -24.95
C VAL A 630 10.08 -1.78 -23.87
N GLN A 631 11.17 -2.49 -23.64
CA GLN A 631 12.22 -2.06 -22.72
C GLN A 631 13.57 -2.25 -23.38
N ASP A 632 14.39 -1.21 -23.34
CA ASP A 632 15.82 -1.36 -23.51
C ASP A 632 16.45 -1.77 -22.17
N VAL A 633 17.08 -2.93 -22.15
CA VAL A 633 17.62 -3.56 -20.94
C VAL A 633 19.11 -3.30 -20.77
N TYR A 634 19.82 -2.95 -21.83
CA TYR A 634 21.26 -2.68 -21.78
C TYR A 634 21.52 -1.20 -22.04
N SER A 635 22.73 -0.76 -21.68
CA SER A 635 23.15 0.63 -21.79
C SER A 635 23.86 0.89 -23.12
N SER A 636 23.71 2.09 -23.69
CA SER A 636 24.47 2.74 -24.80
C SER A 636 23.62 3.08 -26.02
N ASP A 637 22.38 2.60 -26.09
CA ASP A 637 21.52 2.74 -27.25
C ASP A 637 20.17 3.35 -26.83
N THR A 638 19.52 4.06 -27.75
CA THR A 638 18.17 4.60 -27.51
C THR A 638 17.35 4.39 -28.75
N GLY A 639 16.03 4.43 -28.58
CA GLY A 639 15.13 4.32 -29.72
C GLY A 639 13.73 4.75 -29.40
N TYR A 640 12.81 4.33 -30.25
CA TYR A 640 11.39 4.56 -30.06
C TYR A 640 10.57 3.51 -30.79
N ILE A 641 9.42 3.17 -30.23
CA ILE A 641 8.38 2.44 -30.96
C ILE A 641 7.89 3.40 -32.04
N ASN A 642 8.07 3.09 -33.32
CA ASN A 642 7.59 3.91 -34.41
C ASN A 642 6.13 3.57 -34.71
N SER A 643 5.84 2.29 -34.90
CA SER A 643 4.48 1.82 -35.13
C SER A 643 4.31 0.36 -34.80
N TRP A 644 3.09 -0.04 -34.48
CA TRP A 644 2.72 -1.44 -34.43
C TRP A 644 1.25 -1.66 -34.76
N THR A 645 0.95 -2.82 -35.31
CA THR A 645 -0.38 -3.25 -35.73
C THR A 645 -0.71 -4.59 -35.09
N LEU A 646 -1.89 -4.69 -34.49
CA LEU A 646 -2.44 -5.91 -33.94
C LEU A 646 -3.63 -6.36 -34.77
N THR A 647 -3.65 -7.63 -35.18
CA THR A 647 -4.78 -8.28 -35.86
C THR A 647 -5.19 -9.54 -35.12
N LEU A 648 -6.45 -9.62 -34.72
CA LEU A 648 -7.03 -10.62 -33.81
C LEU A 648 -8.08 -11.52 -34.48
#